data_AF-A0A840V7G3-F1
#
_entry.id   AF-A0A840V7G3-F1
#
_cell.length_a   1.000
_cell.length_b   1.000
_cell.length_c   1.000
_cell.angle_alpha   90.00
_cell.angle_beta   90.00
_cell.angle_gamma   90.00
#
_symmetry.space_group_name_H-M   'P 1'
#
loop_
_entity.id
_entity.type
_entity.pdbx_description
1 polymer ?
#
loop_
_entity_poly.entity_id
_entity_poly.type
_entity_poly.pdbx_seq_one_letter_code
_entity_poly.pdbx_strand_id
1 'polypeptide(L)'
;MSPYSIPISHTPRPPFVIGVTGNVDPEGYHDDHATCDASPQIIELRARIQAVFDWVRAGKGELDPMAGRFLPHARPGDGHRDTGEAACWQGLGMTHSPILILSSLAPGIDTIVVEAALDYAEQHPDAEISILAPLPFPVDVYVEASTFDTPEKKQRFLELCSRLDEGRLFEVALDNDLLRGDPEEAHDDLTAIDPCFGKPRRRLRYRAAGEYIAAHSDLLLAVFDDALDQSKADDIFEAGSATIVESKRSGLTHELLAVSNNVAWADNGPVLVLPIRRTKRLTLDPDNAAALPEPGPMHFLHPYDILASRSERPDNDPAWQKAGDERFRRVLVRQERFNRLPEDSKEESELLKMAGDEVAKVPEALAFASSLDPIACVRRRAANEASRLKKKRDSMLLNLLRLIAVAALTFGAYEHWHHHLSHPHLPEPLPWFAHDTGSRIQCGLLVVALVSLLVSGIRYYRYRISGTEENRFDYRAIGEALRVQFYWQLAGTGRSVSADYMQRQRDELDWIRYVVSSLSIPFEVARRRMLGLRKEARVVLLSSAHREWIAKQHEWFRDEAPKSERKAHHFHSRGWIFTTAGLLCMIAMLLVELSPPLADYLHHHYWKCALPGWIGGLLLFFLGKKRGHSGSPHEVEPGDAQRRTGFLRWIFGDWQTWGAALVIASLIFPIAFTLGELTTVWPDGHNWWIILTGAALLAGGLCIAWAERNFFGEEARQYRSMADLFGCADRRLERLIPRYQAADEGSAEEARLLFEIQDIFYQIGCEALNENAEWLIQHRARPLEPFMAG
;
A
#
# COMPACT_ATOMS: atom_id res chain seq x y z
N MET A 1 -36.51 -9.70 -18.88
CA MET A 1 -35.20 -10.30 -18.56
C MET A 1 -34.16 -9.31 -19.01
N SER A 2 -33.45 -8.66 -18.07
CA SER A 2 -32.50 -7.60 -18.36
C SER A 2 -31.23 -8.19 -18.99
N PRO A 3 -30.72 -7.67 -20.11
CA PRO A 3 -29.49 -8.16 -20.75
C PRO A 3 -28.19 -7.68 -20.05
N TYR A 4 -28.26 -7.02 -18.89
CA TYR A 4 -27.11 -6.35 -18.25
C TYR A 4 -26.53 -7.05 -17.02
N SER A 5 -26.76 -8.35 -16.86
CA SER A 5 -26.16 -9.12 -15.77
C SER A 5 -25.23 -10.17 -16.34
N ILE A 6 -23.97 -9.79 -16.52
CA ILE A 6 -22.85 -10.73 -16.57
C ILE A 6 -22.93 -11.54 -15.26
N PRO A 7 -22.81 -12.88 -15.29
CA PRO A 7 -22.67 -13.63 -14.06
C PRO A 7 -21.34 -13.22 -13.41
N ILE A 8 -21.41 -12.45 -12.33
CA ILE A 8 -20.29 -12.20 -11.42
C ILE A 8 -20.03 -13.52 -10.69
N SER A 9 -19.44 -14.52 -11.36
CA SER A 9 -19.11 -15.81 -10.74
C SER A 9 -17.70 -15.83 -10.14
N HIS A 10 -16.93 -14.75 -10.24
CA HIS A 10 -15.62 -14.63 -9.63
C HIS A 10 -15.50 -13.28 -8.92
N THR A 11 -15.19 -13.30 -7.62
CA THR A 11 -14.88 -12.08 -6.88
C THR A 11 -13.63 -11.44 -7.47
N PRO A 12 -13.61 -10.11 -7.66
CA PRO A 12 -12.49 -9.43 -8.30
C PRO A 12 -11.19 -9.61 -7.50
N ARG A 13 -10.10 -9.89 -8.22
CA ARG A 13 -8.73 -10.01 -7.71
C ARG A 13 -7.79 -9.19 -8.61
N PRO A 14 -6.82 -8.47 -8.04
CA PRO A 14 -5.77 -7.82 -8.82
C PRO A 14 -5.09 -8.81 -9.77
N PRO A 15 -5.20 -8.62 -11.10
CA PRO A 15 -4.60 -9.51 -12.07
C PRO A 15 -3.09 -9.25 -12.18
N PHE A 16 -2.36 -10.29 -12.58
CA PHE A 16 -0.99 -10.17 -13.10
C PHE A 16 -1.07 -9.82 -14.58
N VAL A 17 -0.49 -8.68 -14.96
CA VAL A 17 -0.68 -8.09 -16.27
C VAL A 17 0.53 -8.39 -17.17
N ILE A 18 0.28 -9.09 -18.28
CA ILE A 18 1.29 -9.37 -19.31
C ILE A 18 1.00 -8.47 -20.51
N GLY A 19 1.90 -7.51 -20.75
CA GLY A 19 1.86 -6.69 -21.96
C GLY A 19 2.53 -7.41 -23.11
N VAL A 20 2.04 -7.20 -24.33
CA VAL A 20 2.58 -7.83 -25.54
C VAL A 20 3.07 -6.77 -26.50
N THR A 21 4.27 -7.00 -27.04
CA THR A 21 4.76 -6.27 -28.22
C THR A 21 5.58 -7.19 -29.10
N GLY A 22 5.44 -7.08 -30.41
CA GLY A 22 6.30 -7.84 -31.31
C GLY A 22 6.23 -7.43 -32.77
N ASN A 23 7.07 -8.05 -33.58
CA ASN A 23 7.11 -7.76 -35.01
C ASN A 23 5.88 -8.34 -35.74
N VAL A 24 5.56 -7.76 -36.89
CA VAL A 24 4.40 -8.16 -37.72
C VAL A 24 4.69 -9.37 -38.63
N ASP A 25 5.96 -9.74 -38.80
CA ASP A 25 6.44 -10.69 -39.80
C ASP A 25 7.40 -11.77 -39.24
N PRO A 26 7.01 -12.53 -38.20
CA PRO A 26 7.82 -13.65 -37.74
C PRO A 26 8.00 -14.71 -38.84
N GLU A 27 9.13 -15.43 -38.81
CA GLU A 27 9.38 -16.54 -39.73
C GLU A 27 8.27 -17.59 -39.63
N GLY A 28 7.76 -18.02 -40.78
CA GLY A 28 6.66 -18.98 -40.85
C GLY A 28 5.27 -18.37 -40.65
N TYR A 29 5.16 -17.05 -40.47
CA TYR A 29 3.86 -16.36 -40.47
C TYR A 29 3.25 -16.35 -41.87
N HIS A 30 2.00 -16.78 -41.95
CA HIS A 30 1.21 -16.72 -43.17
C HIS A 30 -0.11 -16.00 -42.90
N ASP A 31 -0.63 -15.32 -43.91
CA ASP A 31 -1.90 -14.58 -43.79
C ASP A 31 -3.08 -15.55 -43.67
N ASP A 32 -3.03 -16.68 -44.38
CA ASP A 32 -3.99 -17.78 -44.22
C ASP A 32 -3.81 -18.48 -42.85
N HIS A 33 -4.89 -18.50 -42.06
CA HIS A 33 -4.88 -18.97 -40.67
C HIS A 33 -4.47 -20.45 -40.55
N ALA A 34 -5.01 -21.32 -41.41
CA ALA A 34 -4.70 -22.74 -41.39
C ALA A 34 -3.25 -23.04 -41.75
N THR A 35 -2.69 -22.32 -42.72
CA THR A 35 -1.28 -22.44 -43.11
C THR A 35 -0.37 -21.88 -42.03
N CYS A 36 -0.73 -20.76 -41.41
CA CYS A 36 0.03 -20.17 -40.31
C CYS A 36 0.11 -21.13 -39.12
N ASP A 37 -1.01 -21.74 -38.74
CA ASP A 37 -1.08 -22.66 -37.61
C ASP A 37 -0.38 -24.00 -37.87
N ALA A 38 -0.25 -24.41 -39.14
CA ALA A 38 0.50 -25.59 -39.53
C ALA A 38 2.02 -25.34 -39.62
N SER A 39 2.47 -24.09 -39.56
CA SER A 39 3.89 -23.74 -39.68
C SER A 39 4.70 -24.23 -38.47
N PRO A 40 5.76 -25.04 -38.66
CA PRO A 40 6.56 -25.55 -37.55
C PRO A 40 7.12 -24.45 -36.64
N GLN A 41 7.52 -23.31 -37.23
CA GLN A 41 8.06 -22.16 -36.51
C GLN A 41 6.99 -21.50 -35.62
N ILE A 42 5.75 -21.38 -36.11
CA ILE A 42 4.64 -20.80 -35.35
C ILE A 42 4.17 -21.76 -34.25
N ILE A 43 4.13 -23.07 -34.52
CA ILE A 43 3.84 -24.09 -33.51
C ILE A 43 4.87 -24.04 -32.37
N GLU A 44 6.15 -23.95 -32.71
CA GLU A 44 7.21 -23.82 -31.71
C GLU A 44 7.08 -22.51 -30.93
N LEU A 45 6.80 -21.39 -31.60
CA LEU A 45 6.59 -20.10 -30.94
C LEU A 45 5.40 -20.13 -29.96
N ARG A 46 4.26 -20.72 -30.36
CA ARG A 46 3.10 -20.91 -29.47
C ARG A 46 3.47 -21.75 -28.25
N ALA A 47 4.25 -22.83 -28.44
CA ALA A 47 4.71 -23.65 -27.33
C ALA A 47 5.62 -22.87 -26.37
N ARG A 48 6.50 -22.00 -26.88
CA ARG A 48 7.34 -21.10 -26.06
C ARG A 48 6.49 -20.10 -25.27
N ILE A 49 5.45 -19.52 -25.89
CA ILE A 49 4.52 -18.60 -25.23
C ILE A 49 3.74 -19.32 -24.12
N GLN A 50 3.24 -20.53 -24.38
CA GLN A 50 2.54 -21.34 -23.36
C GLN A 50 3.47 -21.71 -22.19
N ALA A 51 4.74 -21.98 -22.46
CA ALA A 51 5.75 -22.19 -21.41
C ALA A 51 5.95 -20.95 -20.52
N VAL A 52 5.78 -19.74 -21.04
CA VAL A 52 5.77 -18.50 -20.23
C VAL A 52 4.57 -18.50 -19.28
N PHE A 53 3.37 -18.91 -19.73
CA PHE A 53 2.20 -19.01 -18.84
C PHE A 53 2.39 -20.07 -17.76
N ASP A 54 2.95 -21.23 -18.11
CA ASP A 54 3.31 -22.26 -17.12
C ASP A 54 4.30 -21.73 -16.08
N TRP A 55 5.32 -21.00 -16.54
CA TRP A 55 6.31 -20.37 -15.66
C TRP A 55 5.70 -19.33 -14.71
N VAL A 56 4.79 -18.48 -15.21
CA VAL A 56 4.08 -17.49 -14.39
C VAL A 56 3.26 -18.18 -13.29
N ARG A 57 2.53 -19.24 -13.64
CA ARG A 57 1.64 -19.92 -12.70
C ARG A 57 2.36 -20.84 -11.73
N ALA A 58 3.42 -21.51 -12.17
CA ALA A 58 4.07 -22.55 -11.37
C ALA A 58 4.85 -21.98 -10.18
N GLY A 59 4.67 -22.55 -9.00
CA GLY A 59 5.46 -22.19 -7.79
C GLY A 59 6.80 -22.90 -7.67
N LYS A 60 7.11 -23.84 -8.59
CA LYS A 60 8.34 -24.65 -8.66
C LYS A 60 8.63 -24.96 -10.12
N GLY A 61 9.88 -25.30 -10.43
CA GLY A 61 10.34 -25.53 -11.80
C GLY A 61 11.03 -24.29 -12.37
N GLU A 62 11.52 -24.43 -13.60
CA GLU A 62 12.37 -23.44 -14.26
C GLU A 62 11.96 -23.26 -15.72
N LEU A 63 11.92 -22.01 -16.19
CA LEU A 63 11.79 -21.69 -17.61
C LEU A 63 13.19 -21.71 -18.22
N ASP A 64 13.48 -22.73 -19.04
CA ASP A 64 14.79 -22.84 -19.70
C ASP A 64 14.89 -21.81 -20.84
N PRO A 65 15.78 -20.81 -20.74
CA PRO A 65 15.89 -19.78 -21.75
C PRO A 65 16.59 -20.21 -23.03
N MET A 66 17.27 -21.37 -23.05
CA MET A 66 17.84 -21.94 -24.28
C MET A 66 16.78 -22.72 -25.05
N ALA A 67 16.06 -23.60 -24.36
CA ALA A 67 15.06 -24.45 -24.98
C ALA A 67 13.72 -23.74 -25.23
N GLY A 68 13.44 -22.64 -24.53
CA GLY A 68 12.13 -21.98 -24.59
C GLY A 68 11.01 -22.81 -23.97
N ARG A 69 11.34 -23.68 -23.00
CA ARG A 69 10.40 -24.66 -22.42
C ARG A 69 10.39 -24.57 -20.91
N PHE A 70 9.23 -24.83 -20.33
CA PHE A 70 9.08 -24.91 -18.89
C PHE A 70 9.39 -26.32 -18.36
N LEU A 71 10.23 -26.40 -17.33
CA LEU A 71 10.70 -27.63 -16.70
C LEU A 71 10.12 -27.74 -15.27
N PRO A 72 8.97 -28.41 -15.07
CA PRO A 72 8.24 -28.39 -13.79
C PRO A 72 8.95 -29.11 -12.63
N HIS A 73 9.94 -29.96 -12.95
CA HIS A 73 10.67 -30.77 -11.96
C HIS A 73 12.15 -30.39 -11.83
N ALA A 74 12.60 -29.32 -12.49
CA ALA A 74 13.95 -28.80 -12.30
C ALA A 74 14.15 -28.36 -10.85
N ARG A 75 15.24 -28.78 -10.20
CA ARG A 75 15.63 -28.22 -8.90
C ARG A 75 16.36 -26.90 -9.12
N PRO A 76 16.31 -25.96 -8.16
CA PRO A 76 17.11 -24.75 -8.23
C PRO A 76 18.60 -25.10 -8.41
N GLY A 77 19.17 -24.74 -9.57
CA GLY A 77 20.57 -24.99 -9.90
C GLY A 77 20.89 -26.30 -10.63
N ASP A 78 19.89 -27.09 -11.06
CA ASP A 78 20.13 -28.29 -11.89
C ASP A 78 20.52 -27.94 -13.35
N GLY A 79 20.32 -26.68 -13.77
CA GLY A 79 20.81 -26.13 -15.05
C GLY A 79 22.21 -25.54 -14.90
N HIS A 80 23.10 -25.82 -15.86
CA HIS A 80 24.45 -25.24 -15.97
C HIS A 80 24.42 -23.69 -16.05
N ARG A 81 24.31 -22.97 -14.93
CA ARG A 81 24.57 -21.53 -14.81
C ARG A 81 25.09 -21.17 -13.43
N ASP A 82 26.41 -20.97 -13.35
CA ASP A 82 27.12 -20.37 -12.21
C ASP A 82 27.02 -18.82 -12.22
N THR A 83 26.16 -18.26 -13.07
CA THR A 83 25.86 -16.83 -13.14
C THR A 83 24.68 -16.55 -12.21
N GLY A 84 24.72 -15.46 -11.42
CA GLY A 84 23.70 -15.10 -10.42
C GLY A 84 22.27 -14.86 -10.91
N GLU A 85 21.91 -15.32 -12.12
CA GLU A 85 20.64 -15.20 -12.84
C GLU A 85 19.67 -16.37 -12.57
N ALA A 86 20.07 -17.41 -11.83
CA ALA A 86 19.25 -18.61 -11.62
C ALA A 86 17.91 -18.36 -10.88
N ALA A 87 17.71 -17.17 -10.29
CA ALA A 87 16.48 -16.82 -9.59
C ALA A 87 15.36 -16.42 -10.57
N CYS A 88 15.62 -15.62 -11.61
CA CYS A 88 14.56 -15.07 -12.47
C CYS A 88 13.81 -16.15 -13.26
N TRP A 89 14.50 -17.21 -13.67
CA TRP A 89 13.94 -18.35 -14.42
C TRP A 89 13.07 -19.29 -13.58
N GLN A 90 13.10 -19.20 -12.24
CA GLN A 90 12.24 -20.03 -11.40
C GLN A 90 10.77 -19.65 -11.58
N GLY A 91 9.86 -20.61 -11.47
CA GLY A 91 8.42 -20.34 -11.50
C GLY A 91 8.01 -19.21 -10.55
N LEU A 92 7.11 -18.32 -11.01
CA LEU A 92 6.71 -17.12 -10.27
C LEU A 92 5.67 -17.39 -9.18
N GLY A 93 4.92 -18.48 -9.28
CA GLY A 93 3.95 -18.93 -8.28
C GLY A 93 2.67 -18.10 -8.22
N MET A 94 2.26 -17.48 -9.34
CA MET A 94 1.04 -16.68 -9.46
C MET A 94 -0.19 -17.61 -9.63
N THR A 95 -0.48 -18.40 -8.61
CA THR A 95 -1.52 -19.44 -8.65
C THR A 95 -2.93 -18.92 -8.39
N HIS A 96 -3.06 -17.84 -7.61
CA HIS A 96 -4.35 -17.26 -7.22
C HIS A 96 -4.63 -15.93 -7.91
N SER A 97 -3.66 -15.43 -8.67
CA SER A 97 -3.72 -14.18 -9.40
C SER A 97 -4.21 -14.43 -10.83
N PRO A 98 -5.33 -13.82 -11.27
CA PRO A 98 -5.77 -13.91 -12.66
C PRO A 98 -4.71 -13.34 -13.60
N ILE A 99 -4.70 -13.76 -14.87
CA ILE A 99 -3.78 -13.21 -15.87
C ILE A 99 -4.55 -12.27 -16.79
N LEU A 100 -4.05 -11.04 -16.95
CA LEU A 100 -4.58 -10.06 -17.89
C LEU A 100 -3.57 -9.84 -19.03
N ILE A 101 -3.97 -10.15 -20.26
CA ILE A 101 -3.16 -9.88 -21.45
C ILE A 101 -3.52 -8.49 -22.00
N LEU A 102 -2.51 -7.62 -22.12
CA LEU A 102 -2.61 -6.32 -22.80
C LEU A 102 -1.95 -6.41 -24.17
N SER A 103 -2.74 -6.27 -25.24
CA SER A 103 -2.23 -6.31 -26.62
C SER A 103 -3.00 -5.36 -27.52
N SER A 104 -2.29 -4.74 -28.47
CA SER A 104 -2.90 -3.87 -29.47
C SER A 104 -3.61 -4.64 -30.60
N LEU A 105 -3.54 -5.97 -30.59
CA LEU A 105 -4.06 -6.86 -31.63
C LEU A 105 -3.49 -6.58 -33.02
N ALA A 106 -2.25 -6.05 -33.09
CA ALA A 106 -1.55 -5.87 -34.34
C ALA A 106 -1.35 -7.22 -35.07
N PRO A 107 -1.39 -7.26 -36.41
CA PRO A 107 -1.08 -8.47 -37.17
C PRO A 107 0.32 -9.01 -36.83
N GLY A 108 0.47 -10.34 -36.77
CA GLY A 108 1.72 -10.99 -36.40
C GLY A 108 1.74 -11.46 -34.94
N ILE A 109 2.77 -11.07 -34.19
CA ILE A 109 2.98 -11.56 -32.82
C ILE A 109 1.80 -11.27 -31.88
N ASP A 110 1.27 -10.04 -31.88
CA ASP A 110 0.17 -9.65 -30.99
C ASP A 110 -1.02 -10.60 -31.14
N THR A 111 -1.45 -10.89 -32.39
CA THR A 111 -2.51 -11.88 -32.67
C THR A 111 -2.13 -13.31 -32.25
N ILE A 112 -0.88 -13.75 -32.48
CA ILE A 112 -0.42 -15.10 -32.11
C ILE A 112 -0.42 -15.28 -30.58
N VAL A 113 0.05 -14.30 -29.82
CA VAL A 113 0.11 -14.39 -28.35
C VAL A 113 -1.30 -14.42 -27.77
N VAL A 114 -2.21 -13.60 -28.29
CA VAL A 114 -3.62 -13.59 -27.84
C VAL A 114 -4.29 -14.93 -28.15
N GLU A 115 -4.08 -15.50 -29.33
CA GLU A 115 -4.61 -16.82 -29.66
C GLU A 115 -4.01 -17.92 -28.79
N ALA A 116 -2.69 -17.92 -28.57
CA ALA A 116 -2.03 -18.87 -27.68
C ALA A 116 -2.54 -18.76 -26.23
N ALA A 117 -2.88 -17.55 -25.77
CA ALA A 117 -3.47 -17.32 -24.46
C ALA A 117 -4.89 -17.87 -24.36
N LEU A 118 -5.70 -17.71 -25.41
CA LEU A 118 -7.04 -18.29 -25.50
C LEU A 118 -6.99 -19.82 -25.53
N ASP A 119 -6.10 -20.40 -26.35
CA ASP A 119 -5.88 -21.85 -26.39
C ASP A 119 -5.43 -22.38 -25.01
N TYR A 120 -4.54 -21.65 -24.34
CA TYR A 120 -4.07 -22.01 -23.00
C TYR A 120 -5.20 -21.95 -21.96
N ALA A 121 -6.08 -20.94 -22.03
CA ALA A 121 -7.23 -20.80 -21.14
C ALA A 121 -8.26 -21.92 -21.33
N GLU A 122 -8.46 -22.37 -22.57
CA GLU A 122 -9.31 -23.54 -22.87
C GLU A 122 -8.72 -24.83 -22.29
N GLN A 123 -7.39 -24.99 -22.34
CA GLN A 123 -6.68 -26.14 -21.77
C GLN A 123 -6.58 -26.09 -20.25
N HIS A 124 -6.56 -24.89 -19.66
CA HIS A 124 -6.41 -24.64 -18.23
C HIS A 124 -7.53 -23.72 -17.72
N PRO A 125 -8.76 -24.24 -17.49
CA PRO A 125 -9.90 -23.43 -17.04
C PRO A 125 -9.67 -22.73 -15.69
N ASP A 126 -8.68 -23.17 -14.92
CA ASP A 126 -8.28 -22.62 -13.63
C ASP A 126 -7.32 -21.41 -13.73
N ALA A 127 -6.82 -21.09 -14.93
CA ALA A 127 -5.84 -20.03 -15.17
C ALA A 127 -6.42 -18.60 -15.21
N GLU A 128 -7.76 -18.45 -15.20
CA GLU A 128 -8.50 -17.18 -15.27
C GLU A 128 -7.80 -16.12 -16.13
N ILE A 129 -7.74 -16.37 -17.45
CA ILE A 129 -7.09 -15.49 -18.42
C ILE A 129 -8.13 -14.55 -19.04
N SER A 130 -7.79 -13.26 -19.05
CA SER A 130 -8.57 -12.21 -19.68
C SER A 130 -7.70 -11.40 -20.63
N ILE A 131 -8.33 -10.76 -21.61
CA ILE A 131 -7.66 -9.95 -22.63
C ILE A 131 -8.28 -8.56 -22.61
N LEU A 132 -7.45 -7.53 -22.63
CA LEU A 132 -7.83 -6.14 -22.74
C LEU A 132 -7.00 -5.51 -23.88
N ALA A 133 -7.69 -4.90 -24.84
CA ALA A 133 -7.12 -4.44 -26.10
C ALA A 133 -7.08 -2.90 -26.19
N PRO A 134 -5.96 -2.27 -25.77
CA PRO A 134 -5.70 -0.86 -26.04
C PRO A 134 -5.33 -0.67 -27.53
N LEU A 135 -6.25 -0.08 -28.29
CA LEU A 135 -6.08 0.14 -29.72
C LEU A 135 -5.56 1.56 -30.01
N PRO A 136 -4.74 1.74 -31.05
CA PRO A 136 -4.29 3.06 -31.48
C PRO A 136 -5.40 3.90 -32.13
N PHE A 137 -6.43 3.24 -32.68
CA PHE A 137 -7.59 3.84 -33.36
C PHE A 137 -8.86 3.04 -33.05
N PRO A 138 -10.06 3.63 -33.28
CA PRO A 138 -11.31 2.88 -33.37
C PRO A 138 -11.21 1.69 -34.34
N VAL A 139 -11.94 0.61 -34.05
CA VAL A 139 -11.83 -0.68 -34.77
C VAL A 139 -12.02 -0.52 -36.29
N ASP A 140 -13.01 0.27 -36.69
CA ASP A 140 -13.37 0.58 -38.08
C ASP A 140 -12.28 1.35 -38.83
N VAL A 141 -11.49 2.16 -38.12
CA VAL A 141 -10.36 2.91 -38.70
C VAL A 141 -9.07 2.08 -38.64
N TYR A 142 -8.90 1.29 -37.59
CA TYR A 142 -7.70 0.51 -37.38
C TYR A 142 -7.55 -0.59 -38.43
N VAL A 143 -8.65 -1.26 -38.78
CA VAL A 143 -8.69 -2.31 -39.82
C VAL A 143 -8.30 -1.81 -41.22
N GLU A 144 -8.37 -0.50 -41.45
CA GLU A 144 -7.96 0.13 -42.72
C GLU A 144 -6.48 0.58 -42.74
N ALA A 145 -5.71 0.27 -41.68
CA ALA A 145 -4.29 0.57 -41.67
C ALA A 145 -3.50 -0.31 -42.66
N SER A 146 -2.39 0.22 -43.20
CA SER A 146 -1.47 -0.50 -44.09
C SER A 146 -0.89 -1.81 -43.53
N THR A 147 -0.96 -2.06 -42.22
CA THR A 147 -0.59 -3.35 -41.61
C THR A 147 -1.61 -4.46 -41.89
N PHE A 148 -2.86 -4.11 -42.24
CA PHE A 148 -3.93 -5.02 -42.63
C PHE A 148 -4.15 -4.99 -44.15
N ASP A 149 -3.07 -5.22 -44.89
CA ASP A 149 -3.02 -5.19 -46.35
C ASP A 149 -3.75 -6.37 -47.03
N THR A 150 -4.02 -7.45 -46.30
CA THR A 150 -4.72 -8.63 -46.83
C THR A 150 -6.08 -8.87 -46.16
N PRO A 151 -7.08 -9.38 -46.90
CA PRO A 151 -8.41 -9.72 -46.35
C PRO A 151 -8.33 -10.67 -45.15
N GLU A 152 -7.39 -11.61 -45.17
CA GLU A 152 -7.22 -12.62 -44.14
C GLU A 152 -6.74 -11.99 -42.82
N LYS A 153 -5.79 -11.04 -42.85
CA LYS A 153 -5.37 -10.28 -41.66
C LYS A 153 -6.53 -9.47 -41.06
N LYS A 154 -7.34 -8.81 -41.92
CA LYS A 154 -8.53 -8.07 -41.50
C LYS A 154 -9.53 -8.99 -40.81
N GLN A 155 -9.81 -10.15 -41.42
CA GLN A 155 -10.74 -11.13 -40.88
C GLN A 155 -10.27 -11.67 -39.52
N ARG A 156 -8.99 -12.08 -39.40
CA ARG A 156 -8.40 -12.58 -38.15
C ARG A 156 -8.54 -11.57 -37.00
N PHE A 157 -8.27 -10.29 -37.26
CA PHE A 157 -8.45 -9.22 -36.27
C PHE A 157 -9.90 -9.03 -35.85
N LEU A 158 -10.83 -9.00 -36.81
CA LEU A 158 -12.26 -8.85 -36.53
C LEU A 158 -12.83 -10.04 -35.76
N GLU A 159 -12.38 -11.26 -36.06
CA GLU A 159 -12.73 -12.47 -35.33
C GLU A 159 -12.28 -12.37 -33.87
N LEU A 160 -11.05 -11.96 -33.60
CA LEU A 160 -10.57 -11.73 -32.24
C LEU A 160 -11.37 -10.64 -31.53
N CYS A 161 -11.66 -9.52 -32.20
CA CYS A 161 -12.49 -8.46 -31.63
C CYS A 161 -13.88 -8.96 -31.24
N SER A 162 -14.48 -9.83 -32.06
CA SER A 162 -15.81 -10.40 -31.78
C SER A 162 -15.83 -11.36 -30.59
N ARG A 163 -14.68 -11.93 -30.21
CA ARG A 163 -14.52 -12.80 -29.04
C ARG A 163 -14.34 -12.04 -27.73
N LEU A 164 -14.10 -10.73 -27.79
CA LEU A 164 -13.89 -9.88 -26.62
C LEU A 164 -15.19 -9.19 -26.22
N ASP A 165 -15.48 -9.17 -24.91
CA ASP A 165 -16.66 -8.50 -24.36
C ASP A 165 -16.65 -6.98 -24.60
N GLU A 166 -17.84 -6.38 -24.59
CA GLU A 166 -18.02 -4.93 -24.65
C GLU A 166 -17.29 -4.24 -23.49
N GLY A 167 -16.39 -3.30 -23.80
CA GLY A 167 -15.53 -2.61 -22.82
C GLY A 167 -14.12 -3.20 -22.65
N ARG A 168 -13.81 -4.34 -23.29
CA ARG A 168 -12.44 -4.89 -23.37
C ARG A 168 -11.63 -4.38 -24.55
N LEU A 169 -12.24 -3.58 -25.43
CA LEU A 169 -11.54 -2.85 -26.48
C LEU A 169 -11.73 -1.36 -26.25
N PHE A 170 -10.66 -0.59 -26.32
CA PHE A 170 -10.74 0.86 -26.22
C PHE A 170 -9.60 1.54 -26.95
N GLU A 171 -9.86 2.75 -27.42
CA GLU A 171 -8.85 3.59 -28.06
C GLU A 171 -7.98 4.29 -27.01
N VAL A 172 -6.66 4.27 -27.19
CA VAL A 172 -5.73 5.04 -26.36
C VAL A 172 -5.72 6.50 -26.81
N ALA A 173 -6.05 7.41 -25.89
CA ALA A 173 -6.04 8.85 -26.14
C ALA A 173 -4.61 9.42 -25.98
N LEU A 174 -4.26 10.43 -26.79
CA LEU A 174 -3.06 11.23 -26.57
C LEU A 174 -3.31 12.25 -25.46
N ASP A 175 -2.26 12.70 -24.77
CA ASP A 175 -2.36 13.73 -23.72
C ASP A 175 -3.06 15.01 -24.22
N ASN A 176 -2.69 15.46 -25.43
CA ASN A 176 -3.30 16.63 -26.07
C ASN A 176 -4.79 16.45 -26.37
N ASP A 177 -5.27 15.22 -26.63
CA ASP A 177 -6.68 14.95 -26.91
C ASP A 177 -7.55 15.19 -25.65
N LEU A 178 -6.95 15.23 -24.46
CA LEU A 178 -7.65 15.42 -23.19
C LEU A 178 -7.55 16.83 -22.59
N LEU A 179 -6.55 17.62 -23.02
CA LEU A 179 -6.21 18.93 -22.45
C LEU A 179 -6.53 20.11 -23.39
N ARG A 180 -6.50 19.92 -24.72
CA ARG A 180 -6.67 20.99 -25.70
C ARG A 180 -7.26 20.48 -27.02
N GLY A 181 -8.48 20.89 -27.34
CA GLY A 181 -8.93 20.87 -28.74
C GLY A 181 -10.42 20.65 -28.91
N ASP A 182 -10.97 21.33 -29.92
CA ASP A 182 -12.29 21.11 -30.46
C ASP A 182 -12.54 19.60 -30.68
N PRO A 183 -13.70 19.04 -30.26
CA PRO A 183 -14.07 17.66 -30.57
C PRO A 183 -13.94 17.32 -32.07
N GLU A 184 -14.08 18.32 -32.94
CA GLU A 184 -13.95 18.21 -34.39
C GLU A 184 -12.50 17.92 -34.85
N GLU A 185 -11.46 18.56 -34.27
CA GLU A 185 -10.05 18.29 -34.63
C GLU A 185 -9.58 16.90 -34.19
N ALA A 186 -10.02 16.45 -33.00
CA ALA A 186 -9.76 15.10 -32.53
C ALA A 186 -10.50 14.05 -33.40
N HIS A 187 -11.72 14.35 -33.86
CA HIS A 187 -12.51 13.48 -34.72
C HIS A 187 -11.95 13.35 -36.15
N ASP A 188 -11.46 14.44 -36.74
CA ASP A 188 -10.85 14.43 -38.09
C ASP A 188 -9.56 13.59 -38.13
N ASP A 189 -8.78 13.55 -37.06
CA ASP A 189 -7.58 12.71 -36.96
C ASP A 189 -7.90 11.23 -36.71
N LEU A 190 -9.03 10.94 -36.04
CA LEU A 190 -9.51 9.58 -35.78
C LEU A 190 -10.16 8.91 -37.00
N THR A 191 -10.56 9.69 -37.99
CA THR A 191 -11.31 9.23 -39.18
C THR A 191 -10.50 9.30 -40.48
N ALA A 192 -9.28 9.83 -40.44
CA ALA A 192 -8.40 9.94 -41.61
C ALA A 192 -7.90 8.57 -42.12
N ILE A 193 -8.26 8.23 -43.37
CA ILE A 193 -7.81 7.04 -44.11
C ILE A 193 -6.35 7.21 -44.54
N ASP A 194 -5.53 6.17 -44.41
CA ASP A 194 -4.07 6.11 -44.66
C ASP A 194 -3.67 6.67 -46.06
N PRO A 195 -3.13 7.90 -46.18
CA PRO A 195 -2.45 8.32 -47.37
C PRO A 195 -0.96 8.01 -47.17
N CYS A 196 -0.34 7.30 -48.11
CA CYS A 196 1.07 6.91 -48.08
C CYS A 196 2.09 8.05 -47.82
N PHE A 197 1.67 9.32 -47.74
CA PHE A 197 2.48 10.46 -47.35
C PHE A 197 1.68 11.44 -46.48
N GLY A 198 1.96 11.45 -45.17
CA GLY A 198 1.71 12.60 -44.28
C GLY A 198 0.72 12.38 -43.14
N LYS A 199 1.27 12.09 -41.94
CA LYS A 199 1.07 12.90 -40.71
C LYS A 199 1.89 12.25 -39.55
N PRO A 200 2.84 12.98 -38.92
CA PRO A 200 3.59 12.50 -37.74
C PRO A 200 2.70 11.98 -36.59
N ARG A 201 1.47 12.48 -36.48
CA ARG A 201 0.51 12.18 -35.41
C ARG A 201 -0.10 10.77 -35.45
N ARG A 202 -0.22 10.12 -36.62
CA ARG A 202 -0.69 8.71 -36.72
C ARG A 202 0.32 7.74 -36.10
N ARG A 203 1.62 7.97 -36.34
CA ARG A 203 2.71 7.21 -35.73
C ARG A 203 2.77 7.41 -34.21
N LEU A 204 2.47 8.63 -33.73
CA LEU A 204 2.35 8.89 -32.30
C LEU A 204 1.22 8.08 -31.64
N ARG A 205 0.09 7.83 -32.32
CA ARG A 205 -0.98 6.97 -31.77
C ARG A 205 -0.58 5.50 -31.66
N TYR A 206 0.14 4.97 -32.65
CA TYR A 206 0.74 3.63 -32.54
C TYR A 206 1.72 3.55 -31.38
N ARG A 207 2.59 4.56 -31.25
CA ARG A 207 3.52 4.65 -30.13
C ARG A 207 2.79 4.74 -28.79
N ALA A 208 1.73 5.55 -28.71
CA ALA A 208 0.92 5.71 -27.51
C ALA A 208 0.26 4.39 -27.09
N ALA A 209 -0.32 3.63 -28.03
CA ALA A 209 -0.86 2.31 -27.71
C ALA A 209 0.21 1.35 -27.17
N GLY A 210 1.40 1.30 -27.80
CA GLY A 210 2.51 0.49 -27.32
C GLY A 210 3.04 0.94 -25.95
N GLU A 211 3.19 2.24 -25.72
CA GLU A 211 3.62 2.79 -24.44
C GLU A 211 2.55 2.61 -23.35
N TYR A 212 1.27 2.59 -23.70
CA TYR A 212 0.20 2.27 -22.76
C TYR A 212 0.33 0.82 -22.25
N ILE A 213 0.58 -0.13 -23.17
CA ILE A 213 0.86 -1.53 -22.83
C ILE A 213 2.11 -1.65 -21.95
N ALA A 214 3.15 -0.87 -22.26
CA ALA A 214 4.36 -0.82 -21.43
C ALA A 214 4.10 -0.19 -20.05
N ALA A 215 3.27 0.85 -19.97
CA ALA A 215 2.95 1.54 -18.73
C ALA A 215 2.14 0.68 -17.75
N HIS A 216 1.30 -0.20 -18.28
CA HIS A 216 0.31 -0.95 -17.47
C HIS A 216 0.56 -2.45 -17.40
N SER A 217 1.67 -2.96 -17.93
CA SER A 217 2.07 -4.36 -17.76
C SER A 217 2.95 -4.55 -16.52
N ASP A 218 2.82 -5.69 -15.84
CA ASP A 218 3.75 -6.14 -14.79
C ASP A 218 4.97 -6.84 -15.41
N LEU A 219 4.74 -7.49 -16.55
CA LEU A 219 5.75 -8.11 -17.41
C LEU A 219 5.45 -7.73 -18.86
N LEU A 220 6.41 -7.15 -19.56
CA LEU A 220 6.30 -6.95 -21.01
C LEU A 220 6.91 -8.15 -21.73
N LEU A 221 6.09 -8.94 -22.42
CA LEU A 221 6.52 -9.99 -23.33
C LEU A 221 6.85 -9.36 -24.69
N ALA A 222 8.14 -9.28 -25.00
CA ALA A 222 8.64 -8.71 -26.24
C ALA A 222 9.13 -9.83 -27.18
N VAL A 223 8.39 -10.09 -28.26
CA VAL A 223 8.75 -11.11 -29.25
C VAL A 223 9.19 -10.43 -30.54
N PHE A 224 10.50 -10.24 -30.71
CA PHE A 224 11.04 -9.47 -31.83
C PHE A 224 12.46 -9.90 -32.21
N ASP A 225 12.95 -9.43 -33.37
CA ASP A 225 14.34 -9.62 -33.80
C ASP A 225 15.23 -8.57 -33.12
N ASP A 226 15.76 -8.95 -31.96
CA ASP A 226 16.60 -8.10 -31.11
C ASP A 226 17.92 -7.72 -31.76
N ALA A 227 18.49 -8.55 -32.63
CA ALA A 227 19.74 -8.26 -33.32
C ALA A 227 19.57 -7.21 -34.43
N LEU A 228 18.41 -7.17 -35.11
CA LEU A 228 18.16 -6.24 -36.22
C LEU A 228 17.62 -4.88 -35.74
N ASP A 229 16.78 -4.88 -34.71
CA ASP A 229 16.02 -3.69 -34.29
C ASP A 229 16.73 -2.83 -33.20
N GLN A 230 17.87 -3.27 -32.65
CA GLN A 230 18.68 -2.50 -31.68
C GLN A 230 19.16 -1.12 -32.19
N SER A 231 19.25 -0.94 -33.52
CA SER A 231 19.81 0.26 -34.14
C SER A 231 18.85 1.46 -34.25
N LYS A 232 17.56 1.33 -33.89
CA LYS A 232 16.54 2.33 -34.24
C LYS A 232 15.79 3.03 -33.10
N ALA A 233 16.08 2.70 -31.84
CA ALA A 233 15.26 3.15 -30.70
C ALA A 233 15.28 4.66 -30.33
N ASP A 234 16.02 5.52 -31.05
CA ASP A 234 16.16 6.96 -30.70
C ASP A 234 15.22 7.89 -31.51
N ASP A 235 14.50 7.40 -32.52
CA ASP A 235 13.55 8.22 -33.30
C ASP A 235 12.18 8.26 -32.62
N ILE A 236 11.71 9.47 -32.30
CA ILE A 236 10.44 9.67 -31.60
C ILE A 236 9.23 9.17 -32.42
N PHE A 237 9.36 9.15 -33.75
CA PHE A 237 8.30 8.72 -34.66
C PHE A 237 8.34 7.22 -34.98
N GLU A 238 9.30 6.48 -34.46
CA GLU A 238 9.31 5.03 -34.56
C GLU A 238 8.45 4.39 -33.45
N ALA A 239 7.48 3.58 -33.87
CA ALA A 239 6.58 2.83 -32.98
C ALA A 239 6.89 1.32 -32.99
N GLY A 240 8.15 0.94 -33.27
CA GLY A 240 8.57 -0.45 -33.34
C GLY A 240 8.72 -1.10 -31.96
N SER A 241 8.73 -2.43 -31.93
CA SER A 241 8.81 -3.22 -30.69
C SER A 241 10.04 -2.87 -29.84
N ALA A 242 11.19 -2.63 -30.46
CA ALA A 242 12.40 -2.19 -29.76
C ALA A 242 12.22 -0.82 -29.05
N THR A 243 11.47 0.11 -29.65
CA THR A 243 11.17 1.41 -29.02
C THR A 243 10.24 1.24 -27.80
N ILE A 244 9.26 0.33 -27.89
CA ILE A 244 8.37 0.03 -26.76
C ILE A 244 9.13 -0.64 -25.62
N VAL A 245 10.03 -1.57 -25.93
CA VAL A 245 10.96 -2.19 -24.97
C VAL A 245 11.81 -1.12 -24.29
N GLU A 246 12.39 -0.18 -25.04
CA GLU A 246 13.20 0.89 -24.43
C GLU A 246 12.34 1.84 -23.58
N SER A 247 11.12 2.17 -24.01
CA SER A 247 10.21 3.03 -23.25
C SER A 247 9.80 2.37 -21.93
N LYS A 248 9.59 1.04 -21.92
CA LYS A 248 9.36 0.27 -20.70
C LYS A 248 10.52 0.38 -19.71
N ARG A 249 11.76 0.45 -20.22
CA ARG A 249 12.99 0.41 -19.42
C ARG A 249 13.47 1.77 -18.96
N SER A 250 13.30 2.80 -19.79
CA SER A 250 13.83 4.15 -19.60
C SER A 250 12.81 5.16 -19.11
N GLY A 251 11.52 4.83 -19.19
CA GLY A 251 10.42 5.73 -18.88
C GLY A 251 9.62 6.07 -20.14
N LEU A 252 8.39 6.53 -19.94
CA LEU A 252 7.45 6.83 -21.02
C LEU A 252 7.81 8.16 -21.69
N THR A 253 7.34 8.34 -22.92
CA THR A 253 7.52 9.60 -23.65
C THR A 253 6.72 10.71 -23.02
N HIS A 254 7.39 11.83 -22.77
CA HIS A 254 6.80 13.03 -22.23
C HIS A 254 5.62 13.52 -23.09
N GLU A 255 4.50 13.87 -22.43
CA GLU A 255 3.27 14.38 -23.07
C GLU A 255 2.67 13.48 -24.17
N LEU A 256 3.07 12.20 -24.24
CA LEU A 256 2.46 11.27 -25.18
C LEU A 256 1.14 10.70 -24.64
N LEU A 257 1.21 10.16 -23.42
CA LEU A 257 0.07 9.62 -22.70
C LEU A 257 -0.44 10.62 -21.66
N ALA A 258 -1.72 10.51 -21.36
CA ALA A 258 -2.45 11.25 -20.32
C ALA A 258 -2.00 10.95 -18.87
N VAL A 259 -0.78 10.47 -18.70
CA VAL A 259 -0.21 10.00 -17.45
C VAL A 259 0.85 11.00 -17.02
N SER A 260 0.69 11.59 -15.83
CA SER A 260 1.58 12.61 -15.27
C SER A 260 2.96 12.03 -14.91
N ASN A 261 3.87 11.88 -15.89
CA ASN A 261 5.17 11.23 -15.69
C ASN A 261 6.36 12.03 -16.22
N ASN A 262 6.41 13.35 -15.96
CA ASN A 262 7.51 14.21 -16.44
C ASN A 262 8.85 13.91 -15.74
N VAL A 263 8.82 13.36 -14.52
CA VAL A 263 9.99 12.90 -13.75
C VAL A 263 9.58 11.64 -13.00
N ALA A 264 9.49 10.51 -13.71
CA ALA A 264 9.11 9.23 -13.14
C ALA A 264 10.18 8.16 -13.42
N TRP A 265 10.22 7.15 -12.56
CA TRP A 265 11.08 5.99 -12.75
C TRP A 265 10.43 5.08 -13.80
N ALA A 266 11.20 4.13 -14.32
CA ALA A 266 10.61 3.00 -15.02
C ALA A 266 10.30 1.91 -13.98
N ASP A 267 9.08 1.90 -13.46
CA ASP A 267 8.66 1.10 -12.32
C ASP A 267 7.57 0.07 -12.63
N ASN A 268 7.35 -0.23 -13.93
CA ASN A 268 6.34 -1.20 -14.39
C ASN A 268 6.90 -2.62 -14.63
N GLY A 269 8.09 -2.95 -14.12
CA GLY A 269 8.56 -4.34 -14.12
C GLY A 269 9.36 -4.71 -15.39
N PRO A 270 9.87 -5.95 -15.46
CA PRO A 270 10.85 -6.34 -16.48
C PRO A 270 10.23 -6.57 -17.87
N VAL A 271 11.11 -6.64 -18.86
CA VAL A 271 10.83 -7.17 -20.19
C VAL A 271 11.38 -8.57 -20.30
N LEU A 272 10.56 -9.53 -20.69
CA LEU A 272 11.01 -10.85 -21.13
C LEU A 272 11.10 -10.84 -22.65
N VAL A 273 12.32 -10.97 -23.18
CA VAL A 273 12.58 -10.99 -24.61
C VAL A 273 12.57 -12.42 -25.12
N LEU A 274 11.76 -12.68 -26.14
CA LEU A 274 11.77 -13.91 -26.94
C LEU A 274 12.29 -13.57 -28.33
N PRO A 275 13.59 -13.78 -28.60
CA PRO A 275 14.18 -13.49 -29.89
C PRO A 275 13.54 -14.35 -30.99
N ILE A 276 13.22 -13.73 -32.13
CA ILE A 276 12.68 -14.40 -33.32
C ILE A 276 13.45 -14.02 -34.58
N ARG A 277 13.35 -14.86 -35.61
CA ARG A 277 13.73 -14.50 -36.97
C ARG A 277 12.55 -13.89 -37.72
N ARG A 278 12.85 -12.92 -38.59
CA ARG A 278 11.85 -12.22 -39.42
C ARG A 278 11.95 -12.60 -40.89
N THR A 279 10.80 -12.72 -41.55
CA THR A 279 10.71 -12.98 -42.99
C THR A 279 11.34 -11.84 -43.81
N LYS A 280 11.23 -10.59 -43.35
CA LYS A 280 11.89 -9.44 -44.00
C LYS A 280 13.43 -9.53 -43.98
N ARG A 281 14.02 -10.18 -42.96
CA ARG A 281 15.47 -10.38 -42.89
C ARG A 281 15.94 -11.47 -43.86
N LEU A 282 15.16 -12.54 -44.00
CA LEU A 282 15.42 -13.64 -44.93
C LEU A 282 15.30 -13.20 -46.40
N THR A 283 14.44 -12.22 -46.69
CA THR A 283 14.26 -11.67 -48.05
C THR A 283 15.33 -10.65 -48.44
N LEU A 284 16.00 -10.00 -47.48
CA LEU A 284 17.07 -9.03 -47.74
C LEU A 284 18.42 -9.68 -48.09
N ASP A 285 18.67 -10.91 -47.63
CA ASP A 285 19.86 -11.69 -47.99
C ASP A 285 19.50 -13.18 -48.22
N PRO A 286 18.87 -13.50 -49.38
CA PRO A 286 18.37 -14.85 -49.67
C PRO A 286 19.50 -15.88 -49.80
N ASP A 287 20.65 -15.45 -50.32
CA ASP A 287 21.80 -16.30 -50.60
C ASP A 287 22.57 -16.69 -49.32
N ASN A 288 22.50 -15.87 -48.26
CA ASN A 288 23.04 -16.18 -46.93
C ASN A 288 21.96 -16.44 -45.87
N ALA A 289 20.71 -16.70 -46.26
CA ALA A 289 19.61 -16.94 -45.31
C ALA A 289 19.93 -18.08 -44.31
N ALA A 290 20.68 -19.09 -44.75
CA ALA A 290 21.16 -20.21 -43.91
C ALA A 290 22.40 -19.88 -43.06
N ALA A 291 23.09 -18.76 -43.31
CA ALA A 291 24.25 -18.27 -42.57
C ALA A 291 23.90 -17.14 -41.59
N LEU A 292 22.64 -16.69 -41.56
CA LEU A 292 22.16 -15.76 -40.55
C LEU A 292 22.21 -16.43 -39.17
N PRO A 293 22.70 -15.73 -38.13
CA PRO A 293 22.78 -16.30 -36.80
C PRO A 293 21.39 -16.69 -36.29
N GLU A 294 21.31 -17.86 -35.65
CA GLU A 294 20.13 -18.31 -34.93
C GLU A 294 19.69 -17.26 -33.89
N PRO A 295 18.37 -17.11 -33.61
CA PRO A 295 17.92 -16.24 -32.54
C PRO A 295 18.62 -16.60 -31.23
N GLY A 296 18.99 -15.56 -30.48
CA GLY A 296 19.59 -15.74 -29.16
C GLY A 296 18.63 -16.42 -28.16
N PRO A 297 19.14 -16.81 -26.99
CA PRO A 297 18.30 -17.30 -25.91
C PRO A 297 17.34 -16.23 -25.39
N MET A 298 16.27 -16.68 -24.73
CA MET A 298 15.42 -15.77 -23.95
C MET A 298 16.26 -15.05 -22.88
N HIS A 299 15.96 -13.78 -22.64
CA HIS A 299 16.67 -13.00 -21.63
C HIS A 299 15.76 -11.93 -21.03
N PHE A 300 16.12 -11.48 -19.82
CA PHE A 300 15.42 -10.42 -19.11
C PHE A 300 16.13 -9.09 -19.28
N LEU A 301 15.33 -8.05 -19.44
CA LEU A 301 15.78 -6.67 -19.38
C LEU A 301 15.02 -5.95 -18.27
N HIS A 302 15.72 -5.52 -17.22
CA HIS A 302 15.11 -4.77 -16.14
C HIS A 302 15.03 -3.26 -16.47
N PRO A 303 14.12 -2.53 -15.79
CA PRO A 303 14.06 -1.08 -15.88
C PRO A 303 15.31 -0.40 -15.29
N TYR A 304 15.73 0.71 -15.88
CA TYR A 304 16.86 1.48 -15.39
C TYR A 304 16.52 2.27 -14.12
N ASP A 305 17.51 2.45 -13.24
CA ASP A 305 17.37 3.29 -12.04
C ASP A 305 17.54 4.78 -12.35
N ILE A 306 18.45 5.10 -13.28
CA ILE A 306 18.69 6.43 -13.83
C ILE A 306 18.83 6.24 -15.34
N LEU A 307 18.33 7.19 -16.14
CA LEU A 307 18.54 7.21 -17.59
C LEU A 307 20.04 7.05 -17.91
N ALA A 308 20.43 5.85 -18.34
CA ALA A 308 21.79 5.53 -18.75
C ALA A 308 21.95 5.83 -20.25
N SER A 309 23.12 6.33 -20.66
CA SER A 309 23.45 6.36 -22.09
C SER A 309 23.56 4.93 -22.63
N ARG A 310 23.35 4.71 -23.94
CA ARG A 310 23.40 3.35 -24.54
C ARG A 310 24.70 2.59 -24.24
N SER A 311 25.82 3.30 -24.11
CA SER A 311 27.14 2.73 -23.77
C SER A 311 27.33 2.37 -22.31
N GLU A 312 26.43 2.80 -21.42
CA GLU A 312 26.50 2.63 -19.96
C GLU A 312 25.42 1.67 -19.44
N ARG A 313 24.75 0.93 -20.33
CA ARG A 313 23.68 -0.01 -19.96
C ARG A 313 24.21 -1.12 -19.04
N PRO A 314 23.60 -1.34 -17.86
CA PRO A 314 24.06 -2.33 -16.88
C PRO A 314 23.60 -3.76 -17.21
N ASP A 315 23.15 -4.03 -18.45
CA ASP A 315 22.50 -5.29 -18.84
C ASP A 315 23.39 -6.51 -18.60
N ASN A 316 24.71 -6.33 -18.67
CA ASN A 316 25.72 -7.35 -18.43
C ASN A 316 26.18 -7.42 -16.96
N ASP A 317 25.69 -6.55 -16.07
CA ASP A 317 26.03 -6.56 -14.64
C ASP A 317 25.13 -7.57 -13.89
N PRO A 318 25.68 -8.70 -13.40
CA PRO A 318 24.88 -9.71 -12.71
C PRO A 318 24.29 -9.21 -11.38
N ALA A 319 24.94 -8.27 -10.71
CA ALA A 319 24.44 -7.71 -9.45
C ALA A 319 23.20 -6.85 -9.71
N TRP A 320 23.21 -6.08 -10.81
CA TRP A 320 22.07 -5.28 -11.23
C TRP A 320 20.89 -6.15 -11.67
N GLN A 321 21.13 -7.18 -12.49
CA GLN A 321 20.11 -8.16 -12.90
C GLN A 321 19.45 -8.82 -11.68
N LYS A 322 20.28 -9.26 -10.72
CA LYS A 322 19.79 -9.85 -9.47
C LYS A 322 18.94 -8.87 -8.65
N ALA A 323 19.35 -7.61 -8.53
CA ALA A 323 18.58 -6.60 -7.80
C ALA A 323 17.23 -6.30 -8.47
N GLY A 324 17.20 -6.28 -9.81
CA GLY A 324 15.99 -6.15 -10.61
C GLY A 324 15.01 -7.31 -10.40
N ASP A 325 15.49 -8.56 -10.44
CA ASP A 325 14.68 -9.75 -10.18
C ASP A 325 14.15 -9.78 -8.74
N GLU A 326 15.00 -9.45 -7.75
CA GLU A 326 14.56 -9.37 -6.36
C GLU A 326 13.46 -8.33 -6.17
N ARG A 327 13.54 -7.18 -6.84
CA ARG A 327 12.48 -6.16 -6.83
C ARG A 327 11.19 -6.70 -7.44
N PHE A 328 11.27 -7.30 -8.63
CA PHE A 328 10.12 -7.89 -9.32
C PHE A 328 9.44 -8.97 -8.46
N ARG A 329 10.19 -9.96 -7.96
CA ARG A 329 9.66 -11.03 -7.12
C ARG A 329 9.03 -10.53 -5.82
N ARG A 330 9.57 -9.46 -5.21
CA ARG A 330 8.95 -8.85 -4.02
C ARG A 330 7.52 -8.36 -4.30
N VAL A 331 7.28 -7.76 -5.47
CA VAL A 331 5.94 -7.31 -5.89
C VAL A 331 5.01 -8.51 -6.03
N LEU A 332 5.43 -9.55 -6.76
CA LEU A 332 4.63 -10.74 -7.02
C LEU A 332 4.24 -11.49 -5.74
N VAL A 333 5.19 -11.69 -4.82
CA VAL A 333 4.93 -12.35 -3.54
C VAL A 333 3.88 -11.59 -2.71
N ARG A 334 3.88 -10.25 -2.77
CA ARG A 334 2.90 -9.42 -2.05
C ARG A 334 1.52 -9.48 -2.71
N GLN A 335 1.45 -9.41 -4.04
CA GLN A 335 0.20 -9.53 -4.79
C GLN A 335 -0.43 -10.92 -4.60
N GLU A 336 0.33 -11.99 -4.79
CA GLU A 336 -0.16 -13.36 -4.63
C GLU A 336 -0.60 -13.64 -3.18
N ARG A 337 0.12 -13.10 -2.18
CA ARG A 337 -0.30 -13.15 -0.77
C ARG A 337 -1.64 -12.44 -0.55
N PHE A 338 -1.84 -11.29 -1.20
CA PHE A 338 -3.08 -10.54 -1.12
C PHE A 338 -4.25 -11.27 -1.79
N ASN A 339 -4.01 -11.90 -2.94
CA ASN A 339 -5.01 -12.70 -3.66
C ASN A 339 -5.43 -13.99 -2.94
N ARG A 340 -4.61 -14.46 -1.99
CA ARG A 340 -4.95 -15.57 -1.08
C ARG A 340 -5.83 -15.16 0.11
N LEU A 341 -6.08 -13.87 0.32
CA LEU A 341 -6.93 -13.43 1.41
C LEU A 341 -8.37 -13.97 1.21
N PRO A 342 -9.04 -14.39 2.29
CA PRO A 342 -10.39 -14.90 2.19
C PRO A 342 -11.35 -13.77 1.78
N GLU A 343 -12.33 -14.14 0.97
CA GLU A 343 -13.44 -13.27 0.59
C GLU A 343 -14.34 -12.97 1.80
N ASP A 344 -14.87 -11.75 1.89
CA ASP A 344 -15.82 -11.33 2.90
C ASP A 344 -17.17 -10.97 2.25
N SER A 345 -18.27 -11.50 2.80
CA SER A 345 -19.65 -11.12 2.46
C SER A 345 -19.92 -9.61 2.40
N LYS A 346 -19.11 -8.79 3.11
CA LYS A 346 -19.23 -7.33 3.09
C LYS A 346 -18.76 -6.71 1.78
N GLU A 347 -17.95 -7.40 0.99
CA GLU A 347 -17.44 -6.94 -0.32
C GLU A 347 -18.59 -6.65 -1.28
N GLU A 348 -19.60 -7.52 -1.36
CA GLU A 348 -20.78 -7.39 -2.25
C GLU A 348 -21.59 -6.10 -2.03
N SER A 349 -21.50 -5.53 -0.82
CA SER A 349 -22.23 -4.32 -0.44
C SER A 349 -21.36 -3.06 -0.46
N GLU A 350 -20.06 -3.17 -0.76
CA GLU A 350 -19.15 -2.03 -0.67
C GLU A 350 -19.41 -1.02 -1.78
N LEU A 351 -19.72 -1.46 -3.01
CA LEU A 351 -20.02 -0.56 -4.11
C LEU A 351 -21.11 0.45 -3.75
N LEU A 352 -22.27 -0.02 -3.28
CA LEU A 352 -23.37 0.86 -2.89
C LEU A 352 -23.04 1.72 -1.66
N LYS A 353 -22.20 1.22 -0.74
CA LYS A 353 -21.73 2.04 0.39
C LYS A 353 -20.82 3.18 -0.04
N MET A 354 -20.03 3.00 -1.10
CA MET A 354 -19.15 4.03 -1.63
C MET A 354 -19.85 4.96 -2.62
N ALA A 355 -20.69 4.40 -3.49
CA ALA A 355 -21.45 5.15 -4.50
C ALA A 355 -22.73 5.80 -3.93
N GLY A 356 -23.19 5.43 -2.74
CA GLY A 356 -24.38 5.98 -2.11
C GLY A 356 -25.71 5.54 -2.74
N ASP A 357 -26.77 5.57 -1.94
CA ASP A 357 -28.09 5.06 -2.34
C ASP A 357 -28.75 5.87 -3.48
N GLU A 358 -28.36 7.14 -3.66
CA GLU A 358 -28.91 7.99 -4.74
C GLU A 358 -28.46 7.52 -6.13
N VAL A 359 -27.26 6.94 -6.26
CA VAL A 359 -26.76 6.40 -7.52
C VAL A 359 -27.61 5.23 -7.99
N ALA A 360 -28.10 4.40 -7.07
CA ALA A 360 -28.97 3.25 -7.39
C ALA A 360 -30.32 3.67 -7.99
N LYS A 361 -30.75 4.92 -7.81
CA LYS A 361 -32.03 5.44 -8.33
C LYS A 361 -31.94 5.90 -9.79
N VAL A 362 -30.73 6.11 -10.31
CA VAL A 362 -30.51 6.58 -11.69
C VAL A 362 -29.81 5.47 -12.49
N PRO A 363 -30.50 4.79 -13.43
CA PRO A 363 -29.95 3.61 -14.11
C PRO A 363 -28.60 3.82 -14.80
N GLU A 364 -28.40 4.98 -15.45
CA GLU A 364 -27.12 5.31 -16.09
C GLU A 364 -25.98 5.51 -15.08
N ALA A 365 -26.27 6.17 -13.95
CA ALA A 365 -25.30 6.36 -12.88
C ALA A 365 -24.95 5.02 -12.21
N LEU A 366 -25.94 4.16 -12.00
CA LEU A 366 -25.73 2.81 -11.47
C LEU A 366 -24.88 1.97 -12.42
N ALA A 367 -25.19 1.96 -13.73
CA ALA A 367 -24.41 1.23 -14.72
C ALA A 367 -22.96 1.70 -14.82
N PHE A 368 -22.72 3.00 -14.61
CA PHE A 368 -21.37 3.55 -14.50
C PHE A 368 -20.69 3.09 -13.20
N ALA A 369 -21.32 3.28 -12.04
CA ALA A 369 -20.76 2.87 -10.76
C ALA A 369 -20.48 1.36 -10.70
N SER A 370 -21.32 0.52 -11.30
CA SER A 370 -21.12 -0.93 -11.39
C SER A 370 -19.84 -1.31 -12.13
N SER A 371 -19.33 -0.50 -13.06
CA SER A 371 -18.01 -0.75 -13.66
C SER A 371 -16.84 -0.53 -12.69
N LEU A 372 -17.09 0.12 -11.55
CA LEU A 372 -16.10 0.38 -10.49
C LEU A 372 -16.17 -0.66 -9.36
N ASP A 373 -17.03 -1.67 -9.47
CA ASP A 373 -17.20 -2.72 -8.46
C ASP A 373 -15.88 -3.46 -8.12
N PRO A 374 -15.00 -3.80 -9.09
CA PRO A 374 -13.70 -4.41 -8.78
C PRO A 374 -12.85 -3.59 -7.82
N ILE A 375 -12.80 -2.26 -8.01
CA ILE A 375 -12.07 -1.33 -7.16
C ILE A 375 -12.66 -1.31 -5.74
N ALA A 376 -14.00 -1.24 -5.64
CA ALA A 376 -14.70 -1.21 -4.36
C ALA A 376 -14.51 -2.50 -3.55
N CYS A 377 -14.69 -3.66 -4.18
CA CYS A 377 -14.52 -4.98 -3.56
C CYS A 377 -13.09 -5.19 -3.04
N VAL A 378 -12.08 -4.91 -3.87
CA VAL A 378 -10.67 -5.11 -3.47
C VAL A 378 -10.25 -4.13 -2.38
N ARG A 379 -10.69 -2.87 -2.46
CA ARG A 379 -10.51 -1.87 -1.40
C ARG A 379 -11.08 -2.38 -0.07
N ARG A 380 -12.28 -2.97 -0.10
CA ARG A 380 -12.92 -3.52 1.10
C ARG A 380 -12.10 -4.64 1.72
N ARG A 381 -11.61 -5.57 0.88
CA ARG A 381 -10.74 -6.67 1.31
C ARG A 381 -9.48 -6.15 2.02
N ALA A 382 -8.81 -5.17 1.41
CA ALA A 382 -7.63 -4.52 1.98
C ALA A 382 -7.93 -3.83 3.32
N ALA A 383 -9.03 -3.07 3.41
CA ALA A 383 -9.44 -2.38 4.63
C ALA A 383 -9.79 -3.36 5.79
N ASN A 384 -10.50 -4.44 5.49
CA ASN A 384 -10.86 -5.47 6.44
C ASN A 384 -9.61 -6.16 7.01
N GLU A 385 -8.67 -6.54 6.15
CA GLU A 385 -7.43 -7.19 6.57
C GLU A 385 -6.53 -6.24 7.36
N ALA A 386 -6.38 -4.98 6.94
CA ALA A 386 -5.65 -3.97 7.71
C ALA A 386 -6.24 -3.80 9.12
N SER A 387 -7.58 -3.79 9.25
CA SER A 387 -8.27 -3.72 10.55
C SER A 387 -8.03 -4.97 11.41
N ARG A 388 -8.04 -6.17 10.81
CA ARG A 388 -7.73 -7.43 11.50
C ARG A 388 -6.31 -7.43 12.04
N LEU A 389 -5.33 -7.04 11.21
CA LEU A 389 -3.93 -6.98 11.61
C LEU A 389 -3.67 -5.87 12.65
N LYS A 390 -4.39 -4.73 12.58
CA LYS A 390 -4.35 -3.70 13.63
C LYS A 390 -4.79 -4.25 14.99
N LYS A 391 -5.92 -4.96 15.05
CA LYS A 391 -6.39 -5.58 16.30
C LYS A 391 -5.40 -6.62 16.84
N LYS A 392 -4.79 -7.41 15.94
CA LYS A 392 -3.76 -8.39 16.29
C LYS A 392 -2.51 -7.71 16.88
N ARG A 393 -2.05 -6.60 16.28
CA ARG A 393 -0.97 -5.75 16.82
C ARG A 393 -1.34 -5.22 18.20
N ASP A 394 -2.50 -4.60 18.35
CA ASP A 394 -2.90 -3.94 19.61
C ASP A 394 -2.97 -4.96 20.75
N SER A 395 -3.54 -6.14 20.48
CA SER A 395 -3.54 -7.26 21.42
C SER A 395 -2.12 -7.77 21.73
N MET A 396 -1.26 -7.89 20.72
CA MET A 396 0.14 -8.31 20.90
C MET A 396 0.92 -7.30 21.77
N LEU A 397 0.85 -6.00 21.48
CA LEU A 397 1.55 -4.97 22.23
C LEU A 397 1.06 -4.90 23.68
N LEU A 398 -0.26 -4.97 23.90
CA LEU A 398 -0.82 -5.00 25.25
C LEU A 398 -0.36 -6.22 26.04
N ASN A 399 -0.26 -7.39 25.40
CA ASN A 399 0.25 -8.59 26.04
C ASN A 399 1.75 -8.51 26.33
N LEU A 400 2.56 -7.91 25.45
CA LEU A 400 3.98 -7.66 25.72
C LEU A 400 4.15 -6.71 26.91
N LEU A 401 3.41 -5.60 26.94
CA LEU A 401 3.44 -4.66 28.06
C LEU A 401 3.07 -5.32 29.38
N ARG A 402 2.05 -6.19 29.38
CA ARG A 402 1.65 -6.97 30.57
C ARG A 402 2.76 -7.93 31.01
N LEU A 403 3.40 -8.64 30.08
CA LEU A 403 4.48 -9.58 30.41
C LEU A 403 5.74 -8.86 30.92
N ILE A 404 6.09 -7.72 30.33
CA ILE A 404 7.19 -6.87 30.80
C ILE A 404 6.87 -6.31 32.19
N ALA A 405 5.62 -5.86 32.40
CA ALA A 405 5.18 -5.38 33.71
C ALA A 405 5.25 -6.50 34.76
N VAL A 406 4.75 -7.70 34.46
CA VAL A 406 4.86 -8.85 35.36
C VAL A 406 6.32 -9.17 35.65
N ALA A 407 7.17 -9.25 34.62
CA ALA A 407 8.58 -9.56 34.78
C ALA A 407 9.31 -8.56 35.67
N ALA A 408 9.12 -7.26 35.44
CA ALA A 408 9.75 -6.20 36.22
C ALA A 408 9.22 -6.17 37.66
N LEU A 409 7.93 -6.37 37.88
CA LEU A 409 7.35 -6.44 39.22
C LEU A 409 7.85 -7.66 40.00
N THR A 410 7.90 -8.84 39.37
CA THR A 410 8.38 -10.06 40.04
C THR A 410 9.90 -10.05 40.23
N PHE A 411 10.66 -9.41 39.34
CA PHE A 411 12.10 -9.22 39.51
C PHE A 411 12.41 -8.23 40.64
N GLY A 412 11.74 -7.07 40.66
CA GLY A 412 11.88 -6.11 41.76
C GLY A 412 11.45 -6.70 43.10
N ALA A 413 10.39 -7.52 43.10
CA ALA A 413 10.00 -8.30 44.26
C ALA A 413 11.10 -9.31 44.64
N TYR A 414 11.62 -10.11 43.70
CA TYR A 414 12.69 -11.09 43.96
C TYR A 414 13.92 -10.47 44.64
N GLU A 415 14.37 -9.32 44.17
CA GLU A 415 15.54 -8.61 44.70
C GLU A 415 15.33 -8.16 46.15
N HIS A 416 14.12 -7.72 46.49
CA HIS A 416 13.78 -7.15 47.80
C HIS A 416 12.94 -8.09 48.68
N TRP A 417 12.77 -9.35 48.25
CA TRP A 417 12.04 -10.37 49.01
C TRP A 417 12.99 -11.02 50.03
N HIS A 418 13.22 -10.33 51.14
CA HIS A 418 13.94 -10.87 52.30
C HIS A 418 12.97 -11.15 53.45
N HIS A 419 13.11 -12.31 54.10
CA HIS A 419 12.33 -12.64 55.29
C HIS A 419 12.68 -11.75 56.47
N HIS A 420 11.65 -11.29 57.18
CA HIS A 420 11.82 -10.55 58.43
C HIS A 420 12.20 -11.50 59.57
N LEU A 421 13.47 -11.90 59.66
CA LEU A 421 14.02 -12.66 60.80
C LEU A 421 14.49 -11.71 61.90
N SER A 422 13.57 -10.97 62.52
CA SER A 422 13.94 -10.03 63.58
C SER A 422 12.75 -9.58 64.44
N HIS A 423 12.10 -10.53 65.13
CA HIS A 423 11.34 -10.19 66.34
C HIS A 423 11.86 -11.02 67.54
N PRO A 424 12.44 -10.39 68.58
CA PRO A 424 13.03 -11.08 69.73
C PRO A 424 12.02 -11.76 70.69
N HIS A 425 10.71 -11.75 70.39
CA HIS A 425 9.65 -12.17 71.32
C HIS A 425 8.67 -13.22 70.77
N LEU A 426 8.90 -13.77 69.58
CA LEU A 426 8.11 -14.89 69.07
C LEU A 426 8.90 -16.20 69.25
N PRO A 427 8.26 -17.30 69.67
CA PRO A 427 8.93 -18.60 69.76
C PRO A 427 9.52 -18.97 68.40
N GLU A 428 10.73 -19.53 68.42
CA GLU A 428 11.45 -19.89 67.20
C GLU A 428 10.53 -20.65 66.24
N PRO A 429 10.42 -20.23 64.97
CA PRO A 429 9.68 -21.00 63.98
C PRO A 429 10.34 -22.38 63.85
N LEU A 430 9.51 -23.42 63.70
CA LEU A 430 9.98 -24.80 63.49
C LEU A 430 11.10 -24.82 62.42
N PRO A 431 12.30 -25.38 62.72
CA PRO A 431 13.52 -25.22 61.90
C PRO A 431 13.41 -25.65 60.43
N TRP A 432 12.41 -26.45 60.11
CA TRP A 432 12.22 -27.09 58.80
C TRP A 432 11.09 -26.45 57.96
N PHE A 433 10.32 -25.49 58.47
CA PHE A 433 9.22 -24.84 57.73
C PHE A 433 9.52 -23.41 57.25
N ALA A 434 10.23 -22.61 58.04
CA ALA A 434 10.38 -21.17 57.76
C ALA A 434 11.50 -20.83 56.76
N HIS A 435 12.65 -21.52 56.81
CA HIS A 435 13.75 -21.26 55.87
C HIS A 435 13.47 -21.77 54.44
N ASP A 436 12.67 -22.82 54.31
CA ASP A 436 12.39 -23.48 53.03
C ASP A 436 11.25 -22.78 52.26
N THR A 437 10.26 -22.21 52.95
CA THR A 437 9.05 -21.70 52.29
C THR A 437 9.29 -20.45 51.46
N GLY A 438 10.00 -19.44 51.96
CA GLY A 438 10.15 -18.23 51.15
C GLY A 438 11.46 -18.09 50.38
N SER A 439 12.46 -18.94 50.61
CA SER A 439 13.49 -19.16 49.59
C SER A 439 12.85 -19.77 48.33
N ARG A 440 11.88 -20.70 48.49
CA ARG A 440 11.05 -21.19 47.38
C ARG A 440 10.21 -20.08 46.73
N ILE A 441 9.60 -19.17 47.50
CA ILE A 441 8.85 -18.02 46.95
C ILE A 441 9.78 -17.10 46.14
N GLN A 442 10.94 -16.75 46.69
CA GLN A 442 11.92 -15.90 46.03
C GLN A 442 12.40 -16.54 44.71
N CYS A 443 12.78 -17.83 44.72
CA CYS A 443 13.10 -18.57 43.49
C CYS A 443 11.92 -18.61 42.51
N GLY A 444 10.69 -18.78 43.01
CA GLY A 444 9.48 -18.75 42.20
C GLY A 444 9.28 -17.40 41.49
N LEU A 445 9.49 -16.27 42.18
CA LEU A 445 9.41 -14.93 41.61
C LEU A 445 10.44 -14.72 40.49
N LEU A 446 11.68 -15.18 40.68
CA LEU A 446 12.71 -15.14 39.65
C LEU A 446 12.32 -15.98 38.43
N VAL A 447 11.83 -17.20 38.65
CA VAL A 447 11.36 -18.07 37.57
C VAL A 447 10.22 -17.40 36.79
N VAL A 448 9.24 -16.81 37.47
CA VAL A 448 8.15 -16.08 36.82
C VAL A 448 8.69 -14.88 36.02
N ALA A 449 9.67 -14.15 36.54
CA ALA A 449 10.28 -13.03 35.84
C ALA A 449 10.97 -13.49 34.54
N LEU A 450 11.83 -14.51 34.63
CA LEU A 450 12.57 -15.05 33.51
C LEU A 450 11.64 -15.68 32.45
N VAL A 451 10.64 -16.44 32.87
CA VAL A 451 9.64 -17.03 31.97
C VAL A 451 8.82 -15.94 31.27
N SER A 452 8.42 -14.88 31.99
CA SER A 452 7.67 -13.77 31.40
C SER A 452 8.49 -13.02 30.35
N LEU A 453 9.79 -12.79 30.60
CA LEU A 453 10.72 -12.22 29.62
C LEU A 453 10.91 -13.14 28.41
N LEU A 454 11.13 -14.43 28.62
CA LEU A 454 11.30 -15.41 27.55
C LEU A 454 10.05 -15.49 26.66
N VAL A 455 8.85 -15.58 27.26
CA VAL A 455 7.59 -15.59 26.52
C VAL A 455 7.39 -14.28 25.77
N SER A 456 7.69 -13.14 26.39
CA SER A 456 7.66 -11.83 25.74
C SER A 456 8.57 -11.80 24.50
N GLY A 457 9.82 -12.24 24.64
CA GLY A 457 10.80 -12.31 23.56
C GLY A 457 10.37 -13.25 22.42
N ILE A 458 9.86 -14.45 22.73
CA ILE A 458 9.35 -15.39 21.73
C ILE A 458 8.14 -14.81 20.99
N ARG A 459 7.19 -14.19 21.70
CA ARG A 459 6.01 -13.56 21.07
C ARG A 459 6.41 -12.41 20.17
N TYR A 460 7.35 -11.58 20.63
CA TYR A 460 7.91 -10.49 19.85
C TYR A 460 8.62 -10.99 18.59
N TYR A 461 9.51 -11.97 18.71
CA TYR A 461 10.24 -12.57 17.59
C TYR A 461 9.29 -13.17 16.55
N ARG A 462 8.27 -13.93 16.98
CA ARG A 462 7.25 -14.48 16.09
C ARG A 462 6.44 -13.39 15.38
N TYR A 463 6.13 -12.29 16.06
CA TYR A 463 5.45 -11.17 15.45
C TYR A 463 6.35 -10.48 14.41
N ARG A 464 7.63 -10.25 14.73
CA ARG A 464 8.57 -9.59 13.81
C ARG A 464 8.76 -10.39 12.53
N ILE A 465 8.96 -11.71 12.62
CA ILE A 465 9.12 -12.59 11.45
C ILE A 465 7.83 -12.71 10.63
N SER A 466 6.67 -12.55 11.25
CA SER A 466 5.40 -12.69 10.53
C SER A 466 5.14 -11.59 9.48
N GLY A 467 5.90 -10.48 9.51
CA GLY A 467 5.65 -9.32 8.64
C GLY A 467 4.27 -8.69 8.84
N THR A 468 3.58 -8.99 9.96
CA THR A 468 2.20 -8.52 10.24
C THR A 468 2.09 -7.00 10.18
N GLU A 469 3.11 -6.29 10.67
CA GLU A 469 3.10 -4.82 10.72
C GLU A 469 3.23 -4.20 9.32
N GLU A 470 4.17 -4.70 8.51
CA GLU A 470 4.40 -4.27 7.13
C GLU A 470 3.15 -4.54 6.27
N ASN A 471 2.62 -5.76 6.31
CA ASN A 471 1.39 -6.13 5.59
C ASN A 471 0.20 -5.23 5.97
N ARG A 472 0.05 -4.91 7.27
CA ARG A 472 -1.02 -4.01 7.74
C ARG A 472 -0.92 -2.64 7.10
N PHE A 473 0.30 -2.11 7.04
CA PHE A 473 0.54 -0.81 6.45
C PHE A 473 0.26 -0.79 4.96
N ASP A 474 0.71 -1.82 4.25
CA ASP A 474 0.43 -1.96 2.83
C ASP A 474 -1.07 -2.05 2.52
N TYR A 475 -1.82 -2.89 3.24
CA TYR A 475 -3.24 -3.07 2.99
C TYR A 475 -4.06 -1.83 3.32
N ARG A 476 -3.64 -1.04 4.33
CA ARG A 476 -4.22 0.29 4.56
C ARG A 476 -3.93 1.20 3.37
N ALA A 477 -2.69 1.21 2.89
CA ALA A 477 -2.29 2.08 1.79
C ALA A 477 -3.03 1.74 0.48
N ILE A 478 -3.19 0.45 0.16
CA ILE A 478 -4.02 -0.02 -0.96
C ILE A 478 -5.47 0.38 -0.79
N GLY A 479 -6.04 0.19 0.41
CA GLY A 479 -7.43 0.57 0.69
C GLY A 479 -7.69 2.07 0.55
N GLU A 480 -6.70 2.91 0.83
CA GLU A 480 -6.78 4.35 0.63
C GLU A 480 -6.57 4.74 -0.84
N ALA A 481 -5.55 4.18 -1.49
CA ALA A 481 -5.25 4.43 -2.90
C ALA A 481 -6.43 4.06 -3.81
N LEU A 482 -7.02 2.87 -3.62
CA LEU A 482 -8.21 2.44 -4.35
C LEU A 482 -9.44 3.30 -4.03
N ARG A 483 -9.53 3.88 -2.83
CA ARG A 483 -10.62 4.81 -2.50
C ARG A 483 -10.53 6.09 -3.33
N VAL A 484 -9.34 6.69 -3.36
CA VAL A 484 -9.10 7.91 -4.13
C VAL A 484 -9.35 7.62 -5.60
N GLN A 485 -8.84 6.51 -6.12
CA GLN A 485 -9.02 6.10 -7.51
C GLN A 485 -10.50 5.88 -7.87
N PHE A 486 -11.26 5.23 -6.99
CA PHE A 486 -12.71 5.07 -7.15
C PHE A 486 -13.41 6.42 -7.31
N TYR A 487 -13.17 7.36 -6.40
CA TYR A 487 -13.84 8.67 -6.46
C TYR A 487 -13.31 9.58 -7.56
N TRP A 488 -12.06 9.44 -7.97
CA TRP A 488 -11.51 10.09 -9.16
C TRP A 488 -12.20 9.62 -10.44
N GLN A 489 -12.44 8.32 -10.57
CA GLN A 489 -13.24 7.79 -11.69
C GLN A 489 -14.72 8.19 -11.56
N LEU A 490 -15.29 8.16 -10.36
CA LEU A 490 -16.68 8.59 -10.11
C LEU A 490 -16.92 10.06 -10.47
N ALA A 491 -15.94 10.93 -10.20
CA ALA A 491 -15.98 12.34 -10.56
C ALA A 491 -15.56 12.62 -12.02
N GLY A 492 -15.00 11.62 -12.72
CA GLY A 492 -14.53 11.75 -14.10
C GLY A 492 -13.24 12.59 -14.24
N THR A 493 -12.35 12.58 -13.25
CA THR A 493 -11.09 13.35 -13.30
C THR A 493 -10.15 12.86 -14.41
N GLY A 494 -10.24 11.57 -14.77
CA GLY A 494 -9.37 10.93 -15.76
C GLY A 494 -7.91 10.85 -15.32
N ARG A 495 -7.66 10.78 -14.02
CA ARG A 495 -6.32 10.68 -13.42
C ARG A 495 -6.09 9.29 -12.84
N SER A 496 -4.82 8.90 -12.76
CA SER A 496 -4.40 7.62 -12.20
C SER A 496 -3.64 7.84 -10.89
N VAL A 497 -4.16 7.23 -9.83
CA VAL A 497 -3.50 7.19 -8.53
C VAL A 497 -2.14 6.53 -8.64
N SER A 498 -1.93 5.53 -9.50
CA SER A 498 -0.61 4.89 -9.65
C SER A 498 0.46 5.84 -10.16
N ALA A 499 0.07 6.81 -11.01
CA ALA A 499 0.97 7.82 -11.57
C ALA A 499 1.20 9.00 -10.61
N ASP A 500 0.13 9.49 -9.96
CA ASP A 500 0.18 10.63 -9.04
C ASP A 500 0.65 10.25 -7.62
N TYR A 501 0.86 8.96 -7.32
CA TYR A 501 1.38 8.52 -6.02
C TYR A 501 2.85 8.95 -5.81
N MET A 502 3.24 9.31 -4.58
CA MET A 502 4.55 9.91 -4.28
C MET A 502 5.78 9.14 -4.82
N GLN A 503 6.48 9.70 -5.82
CA GLN A 503 7.59 9.08 -6.57
C GLN A 503 8.91 8.90 -5.81
N ARG A 504 9.16 9.65 -4.74
CA ARG A 504 10.43 9.61 -3.98
C ARG A 504 10.67 8.26 -3.26
N GLN A 505 9.64 7.46 -3.05
CA GLN A 505 9.69 6.23 -2.24
C GLN A 505 9.33 4.99 -3.07
N ARG A 506 10.09 4.76 -4.15
CA ARG A 506 9.90 3.65 -5.12
C ARG A 506 9.66 2.31 -4.42
N ASP A 507 10.66 1.78 -3.74
CA ASP A 507 10.64 0.41 -3.18
C ASP A 507 9.49 0.13 -2.20
N GLU A 508 9.01 1.16 -1.48
CA GLU A 508 7.99 1.04 -0.46
C GLU A 508 6.56 1.06 -1.04
N LEU A 509 6.39 1.66 -2.21
CA LEU A 509 5.09 1.95 -2.83
C LEU A 509 4.87 1.22 -4.15
N ASP A 510 5.92 0.64 -4.75
CA ASP A 510 5.89 -0.06 -6.05
C ASP A 510 4.66 -0.98 -6.14
N TRP A 511 4.59 -2.02 -5.32
CA TRP A 511 3.51 -3.02 -5.40
C TRP A 511 2.11 -2.46 -5.13
N ILE A 512 1.99 -1.37 -4.37
CA ILE A 512 0.71 -0.70 -4.12
C ILE A 512 0.23 -0.05 -5.42
N ARG A 513 1.13 0.59 -6.17
CA ARG A 513 0.83 1.17 -7.49
C ARG A 513 0.43 0.10 -8.49
N TYR A 514 1.10 -1.05 -8.50
CA TYR A 514 0.74 -2.18 -9.37
C TYR A 514 -0.69 -2.63 -9.16
N VAL A 515 -1.07 -2.89 -7.90
CA VAL A 515 -2.44 -3.32 -7.55
C VAL A 515 -3.48 -2.27 -7.96
N VAL A 516 -3.19 -0.99 -7.76
CA VAL A 516 -4.11 0.09 -8.14
C VAL A 516 -4.20 0.20 -9.66
N SER A 517 -3.07 0.18 -10.37
CA SER A 517 -2.99 0.26 -11.83
C SER A 517 -3.79 -0.87 -12.49
N SER A 518 -3.56 -2.12 -12.07
CA SER A 518 -4.17 -3.30 -12.69
C SER A 518 -5.69 -3.39 -12.52
N LEU A 519 -6.25 -2.74 -11.49
CA LEU A 519 -7.70 -2.66 -11.26
C LEU A 519 -8.37 -1.44 -11.90
N SER A 520 -7.58 -0.45 -12.30
CA SER A 520 -8.11 0.87 -12.68
C SER A 520 -8.06 1.14 -14.17
N ILE A 521 -7.30 0.34 -14.92
CA ILE A 521 -7.27 0.42 -16.38
C ILE A 521 -8.58 -0.13 -16.97
N PRO A 522 -9.18 0.55 -17.97
CA PRO A 522 -8.82 1.87 -18.52
C PRO A 522 -9.54 3.05 -17.83
N PHE A 523 -8.79 3.91 -17.13
CA PHE A 523 -9.38 5.06 -16.40
C PHE A 523 -9.74 6.24 -17.33
N GLU A 524 -9.11 6.36 -18.50
CA GLU A 524 -9.45 7.36 -19.52
C GLU A 524 -10.81 7.05 -20.17
N VAL A 525 -11.12 5.77 -20.32
CA VAL A 525 -12.44 5.31 -20.80
C VAL A 525 -13.50 5.64 -19.76
N ALA A 526 -13.22 5.47 -18.47
CA ALA A 526 -14.14 5.89 -17.40
C ALA A 526 -14.44 7.40 -17.49
N ARG A 527 -13.44 8.25 -17.76
CA ARG A 527 -13.67 9.70 -17.99
C ARG A 527 -14.56 9.95 -19.21
N ARG A 528 -14.26 9.36 -20.37
CA ARG A 528 -15.08 9.52 -21.58
C ARG A 528 -16.53 9.07 -21.35
N ARG A 529 -16.70 7.92 -20.70
CA ARG A 529 -18.02 7.38 -20.37
C ARG A 529 -18.77 8.31 -19.42
N MET A 530 -18.12 8.86 -18.39
CA MET A 530 -18.72 9.83 -17.47
C MET A 530 -19.17 11.11 -18.19
N LEU A 531 -18.32 11.65 -19.08
CA LEU A 531 -18.64 12.84 -19.86
C LEU A 531 -19.79 12.62 -20.85
N GLY A 532 -19.93 11.40 -21.37
CA GLY A 532 -21.04 11.01 -22.25
C GLY A 532 -22.37 10.74 -21.54
N LEU A 533 -22.40 10.77 -20.21
CA LEU A 533 -23.65 10.59 -19.44
C LEU A 533 -24.54 11.82 -19.53
N ARG A 534 -25.86 11.60 -19.40
CA ARG A 534 -26.82 12.68 -19.20
C ARG A 534 -26.45 13.52 -17.98
N LYS A 535 -26.74 14.82 -18.04
CA LYS A 535 -26.36 15.76 -16.99
C LYS A 535 -26.93 15.37 -15.63
N GLU A 536 -28.16 14.86 -15.57
CA GLU A 536 -28.76 14.38 -14.32
C GLU A 536 -27.93 13.25 -13.68
N ALA A 537 -27.45 12.30 -14.49
CA ALA A 537 -26.58 11.23 -14.00
C ALA A 537 -25.22 11.77 -13.55
N ARG A 538 -24.61 12.71 -14.30
CA ARG A 538 -23.35 13.37 -13.90
C ARG A 538 -23.49 14.09 -12.56
N VAL A 539 -24.57 14.85 -12.36
CA VAL A 539 -24.85 15.54 -11.08
C VAL A 539 -24.99 14.55 -9.93
N VAL A 540 -25.67 13.42 -10.12
CA VAL A 540 -25.84 12.39 -9.09
C VAL A 540 -24.50 11.76 -8.71
N LEU A 541 -23.64 11.44 -9.69
CA LEU A 541 -22.30 10.91 -9.43
C LEU A 541 -21.42 11.92 -8.68
N LEU A 542 -21.39 13.18 -9.09
CA LEU A 542 -20.62 14.24 -8.44
C LEU A 542 -21.12 14.53 -7.02
N SER A 543 -22.44 14.58 -6.83
CA SER A 543 -23.06 14.79 -5.52
C SER A 543 -22.78 13.62 -4.59
N SER A 544 -22.78 12.39 -5.13
CA SER A 544 -22.40 11.20 -4.37
C SER A 544 -20.93 11.24 -3.96
N ALA A 545 -20.01 11.51 -4.91
CA ALA A 545 -18.58 11.65 -4.60
C ALA A 545 -18.35 12.72 -3.51
N HIS A 546 -19.03 13.86 -3.60
CA HIS A 546 -18.97 14.91 -2.58
C HIS A 546 -19.45 14.41 -1.21
N ARG A 547 -20.63 13.80 -1.15
CA ARG A 547 -21.24 13.36 0.12
C ARG A 547 -20.51 12.17 0.75
N GLU A 548 -20.26 11.13 -0.03
CA GLU A 548 -19.77 9.83 0.44
C GLU A 548 -18.25 9.83 0.69
N TRP A 549 -17.51 10.69 0.00
CA TRP A 549 -16.08 10.88 0.22
C TRP A 549 -15.79 12.13 1.06
N ILE A 550 -15.98 13.31 0.49
CA ILE A 550 -15.41 14.55 1.01
C ILE A 550 -16.10 14.96 2.33
N ALA A 551 -17.43 15.00 2.35
CA ALA A 551 -18.19 15.41 3.53
C ALA A 551 -18.02 14.40 4.69
N LYS A 552 -18.17 13.10 4.43
CA LYS A 552 -17.95 12.06 5.46
C LYS A 552 -16.52 12.04 5.97
N GLN A 553 -15.52 12.27 5.11
CA GLN A 553 -14.12 12.31 5.53
C GLN A 553 -13.80 13.57 6.35
N HIS A 554 -14.36 14.73 5.97
CA HIS A 554 -14.31 15.94 6.79
C HIS A 554 -14.89 15.68 8.19
N GLU A 555 -16.08 15.11 8.29
CA GLU A 555 -16.71 14.76 9.58
C GLU A 555 -15.84 13.79 10.39
N TRP A 556 -15.29 12.77 9.74
CA TRP A 556 -14.43 11.79 10.40
C TRP A 556 -13.17 12.44 10.98
N PHE A 557 -12.44 13.23 10.20
CA PHE A 557 -11.23 13.91 10.68
C PHE A 557 -11.53 14.90 11.81
N ARG A 558 -12.60 15.69 11.67
CA ARG A 558 -13.07 16.64 12.69
C ARG A 558 -13.35 15.94 14.01
N ASP A 559 -13.92 14.74 13.97
CA ASP A 559 -14.30 13.99 15.16
C ASP A 559 -13.14 13.14 15.73
N GLU A 560 -12.22 12.65 14.90
CA GLU A 560 -11.10 11.79 15.33
C GLU A 560 -9.89 12.59 15.85
N ALA A 561 -9.63 13.78 15.29
CA ALA A 561 -8.58 14.69 15.77
C ALA A 561 -8.64 14.95 17.31
N PRO A 562 -9.77 15.42 17.88
CA PRO A 562 -9.87 15.66 19.33
C PRO A 562 -9.84 14.36 20.13
N LYS A 563 -10.29 13.22 19.58
CA LYS A 563 -10.18 11.91 20.25
C LYS A 563 -8.73 11.48 20.36
N SER A 564 -7.93 11.65 19.30
CA SER A 564 -6.50 11.34 19.32
C SER A 564 -5.74 12.26 20.28
N GLU A 565 -6.05 13.56 20.29
CA GLU A 565 -5.47 14.51 21.24
C GLU A 565 -5.81 14.16 22.70
N ARG A 566 -7.06 13.78 23.00
CA ARG A 566 -7.45 13.31 24.33
C ARG A 566 -6.70 12.05 24.74
N LYS A 567 -6.50 11.09 23.82
CA LYS A 567 -5.70 9.87 24.10
C LYS A 567 -4.24 10.24 24.41
N ALA A 568 -3.63 11.11 23.61
CA ALA A 568 -2.27 11.60 23.83
C ALA A 568 -2.14 12.23 25.22
N HIS A 569 -3.02 13.20 25.54
CA HIS A 569 -3.03 13.89 26.81
C HIS A 569 -3.27 12.93 27.99
N HIS A 570 -4.19 11.98 27.83
CA HIS A 570 -4.53 11.03 28.88
C HIS A 570 -3.37 10.10 29.25
N PHE A 571 -2.69 9.51 28.26
CA PHE A 571 -1.53 8.65 28.53
C PHE A 571 -0.32 9.45 28.99
N HIS A 572 -0.09 10.64 28.44
CA HIS A 572 1.00 11.52 28.87
C HIS A 572 0.82 12.01 30.31
N SER A 573 -0.39 12.47 30.67
CA SER A 573 -0.74 12.90 32.03
C SER A 573 -0.57 11.77 33.04
N ARG A 574 -1.08 10.56 32.74
CA ARG A 574 -0.88 9.39 33.60
C ARG A 574 0.60 9.01 33.74
N GLY A 575 1.33 9.05 32.62
CA GLY A 575 2.79 8.84 32.61
C GLY A 575 3.49 9.74 33.61
N TRP A 576 3.29 11.05 33.51
CA TRP A 576 3.87 12.02 34.43
C TRP A 576 3.41 11.85 35.87
N ILE A 577 2.12 11.59 36.11
CA ILE A 577 1.60 11.37 37.46
C ILE A 577 2.37 10.23 38.15
N PHE A 578 2.53 9.09 37.48
CA PHE A 578 3.20 7.94 38.05
C PHE A 578 4.72 8.14 38.17
N THR A 579 5.37 8.74 37.17
CA THR A 579 6.81 9.05 37.22
C THR A 579 7.14 10.05 38.33
N THR A 580 6.36 11.12 38.46
CA THR A 580 6.54 12.11 39.53
C THR A 580 6.22 11.52 40.90
N ALA A 581 5.19 10.67 41.03
CA ALA A 581 4.90 9.97 42.28
C ALA A 581 6.05 9.07 42.71
N GLY A 582 6.61 8.29 41.77
CA GLY A 582 7.79 7.45 42.02
C GLY A 582 9.02 8.27 42.43
N LEU A 583 9.28 9.40 41.76
CA LEU A 583 10.38 10.32 42.12
C LEU A 583 10.21 10.91 43.52
N LEU A 584 8.99 11.33 43.88
CA LEU A 584 8.69 11.83 45.22
C LEU A 584 8.91 10.76 46.30
N CYS A 585 8.51 9.51 46.02
CA CYS A 585 8.79 8.38 46.91
C CYS A 585 10.30 8.14 47.07
N MET A 586 11.09 8.17 45.99
CA MET A 586 12.54 8.04 46.08
C MET A 586 13.19 9.15 46.91
N ILE A 587 12.75 10.41 46.73
CA ILE A 587 13.23 11.53 47.54
C ILE A 587 12.87 11.33 49.01
N ALA A 588 11.63 10.89 49.30
CA ALA A 588 11.19 10.62 50.66
C ALA A 588 12.00 9.48 51.30
N MET A 589 12.30 8.41 50.57
CA MET A 589 13.20 7.32 51.03
C MET A 589 14.57 7.85 51.41
N LEU A 590 15.19 8.65 50.53
CA LEU A 590 16.50 9.23 50.78
C LEU A 590 16.50 10.11 52.05
N LEU A 591 15.45 10.90 52.26
CA LEU A 591 15.31 11.73 53.47
C LEU A 591 15.17 10.90 54.74
N VAL A 592 14.43 9.78 54.68
CA VAL A 592 14.28 8.85 55.80
C VAL A 592 15.60 8.18 56.13
N GLU A 593 16.35 7.75 55.11
CA GLU A 593 17.66 7.11 55.28
C GLU A 593 18.71 8.08 55.85
N LEU A 594 18.64 9.36 55.47
CA LEU A 594 19.51 10.41 56.01
C LEU A 594 19.12 10.86 57.43
N SER A 595 17.96 10.47 57.97
CA SER A 595 17.47 10.94 59.26
C SER A 595 16.80 9.82 60.10
N PRO A 596 17.57 9.12 60.95
CA PRO A 596 17.05 8.12 61.88
C PRO A 596 15.85 8.59 62.74
N PRO A 597 15.82 9.80 63.34
CA PRO A 597 14.65 10.24 64.11
C PRO A 597 13.40 10.44 63.24
N LEU A 598 13.57 10.80 61.97
CA LEU A 598 12.46 10.90 61.01
C LEU A 598 11.91 9.51 60.67
N ALA A 599 12.79 8.52 60.50
CA ALA A 599 12.42 7.12 60.27
C ALA A 599 11.57 6.56 61.42
N ASP A 600 12.04 6.73 62.67
CA ASP A 600 11.31 6.26 63.87
C ASP A 600 9.94 6.93 63.99
N TYR A 601 9.87 8.24 63.77
CA TYR A 601 8.62 8.98 63.83
C TYR A 601 7.62 8.51 62.76
N LEU A 602 8.07 8.36 61.51
CA LEU A 602 7.23 7.91 60.41
C LEU A 602 6.74 6.48 60.61
N HIS A 603 7.58 5.59 61.14
CA HIS A 603 7.21 4.20 61.40
C HIS A 603 6.07 4.06 62.43
N HIS A 604 5.96 4.97 63.40
CA HIS A 604 4.89 4.93 64.41
C HIS A 604 3.63 5.72 64.00
N HIS A 605 3.74 6.59 62.99
CA HIS A 605 2.69 7.56 62.64
C HIS A 605 2.40 7.64 61.14
N TYR A 606 2.72 6.62 60.36
CA TYR A 606 2.62 6.62 58.89
C TYR A 606 1.22 7.02 58.36
N TRP A 607 0.12 6.58 58.98
CA TRP A 607 -1.24 7.04 58.59
C TRP A 607 -1.49 8.53 58.87
N LYS A 608 -0.92 9.06 59.97
CA LYS A 608 -1.05 10.48 60.34
C LYS A 608 -0.20 11.37 59.43
N CYS A 609 0.93 10.86 58.95
CA CYS A 609 1.82 11.57 58.03
C CYS A 609 1.33 11.52 56.57
N ALA A 610 0.54 10.51 56.20
CA ALA A 610 -0.09 10.42 54.87
C ALA A 610 -1.24 11.42 54.68
N LEU A 611 -2.00 11.72 55.74
CA LEU A 611 -3.21 12.54 55.69
C LEU A 611 -2.97 13.99 55.18
N PRO A 612 -1.93 14.73 55.62
CA PRO A 612 -1.59 16.04 55.07
C PRO A 612 -1.19 15.98 53.60
N GLY A 613 -0.49 14.92 53.18
CA GLY A 613 -0.12 14.68 51.78
C GLY A 613 -1.35 14.47 50.90
N TRP A 614 -2.36 13.75 51.38
CA TRP A 614 -3.63 13.57 50.67
C TRP A 614 -4.42 14.86 50.58
N ILE A 615 -4.58 15.58 51.70
CA ILE A 615 -5.33 16.84 51.74
C ILE A 615 -4.65 17.88 50.84
N GLY A 616 -3.32 18.03 50.95
CA GLY A 616 -2.54 18.92 50.10
C GLY A 616 -2.59 18.53 48.62
N GLY A 617 -2.48 17.24 48.31
CA GLY A 617 -2.57 16.73 46.94
C GLY A 617 -3.95 16.90 46.31
N LEU A 618 -5.02 16.60 47.05
CA LEU A 618 -6.41 16.85 46.60
C LEU A 618 -6.67 18.35 46.41
N LEU A 619 -6.19 19.20 47.33
CA LEU A 619 -6.32 20.64 47.21
C LEU A 619 -5.59 21.17 45.96
N LEU A 620 -4.36 20.73 45.69
CA LEU A 620 -3.64 21.05 44.45
C LEU A 620 -4.38 20.57 43.20
N PHE A 621 -4.93 19.35 43.24
CA PHE A 621 -5.71 18.77 42.14
C PHE A 621 -6.96 19.60 41.81
N PHE A 622 -7.74 19.99 42.83
CA PHE A 622 -8.93 20.80 42.65
C PHE A 622 -8.63 22.26 42.28
N LEU A 623 -7.55 22.85 42.81
CA LEU A 623 -7.10 24.19 42.41
C LEU A 623 -6.64 24.21 40.95
N GLY A 624 -5.96 23.16 40.48
CA GLY A 624 -5.58 23.00 39.08
C GLY A 624 -6.80 22.96 38.15
N LYS A 625 -7.86 22.23 38.54
CA LYS A 625 -9.11 22.14 37.76
C LYS A 625 -9.80 23.51 37.57
N LYS A 626 -9.73 24.37 38.59
CA LYS A 626 -10.35 25.70 38.60
C LYS A 626 -9.61 26.70 37.69
N ARG A 627 -8.30 26.52 37.51
CA ARG A 627 -7.47 27.35 36.62
C ARG A 627 -7.61 27.01 35.14
N GLY A 628 -7.88 25.74 34.81
CA GLY A 628 -8.07 25.27 33.43
C GLY A 628 -9.38 25.70 32.76
N HIS A 629 -10.38 26.16 33.51
CA HIS A 629 -11.69 26.59 32.98
C HIS A 629 -11.80 28.10 32.69
N SER A 630 -10.77 28.91 32.98
CA SER A 630 -10.84 30.38 32.85
C SER A 630 -10.21 30.95 31.58
N GLY A 631 -9.87 30.11 30.59
CA GLY A 631 -9.38 30.56 29.28
C GLY A 631 -10.31 30.05 28.18
N SER A 632 -11.05 30.95 27.53
CA SER A 632 -11.77 30.66 26.29
C SER A 632 -10.78 30.25 25.18
N PRO A 633 -11.08 29.23 24.35
CA PRO A 633 -10.15 28.70 23.34
C PRO A 633 -10.08 29.52 22.03
N HIS A 634 -10.40 30.82 22.06
CA HIS A 634 -10.24 31.70 20.90
C HIS A 634 -9.17 32.76 21.20
N GLU A 635 -8.28 32.96 20.21
CA GLU A 635 -7.15 33.91 20.19
C GLU A 635 -5.85 33.46 20.89
N VAL A 636 -5.18 32.45 20.33
CA VAL A 636 -3.71 32.42 20.38
C VAL A 636 -3.20 32.08 18.98
N GLU A 637 -2.64 33.08 18.29
CA GLU A 637 -1.90 32.88 17.05
C GLU A 637 -0.73 31.91 17.28
N PRO A 638 -0.54 30.88 16.42
CA PRO A 638 0.53 29.92 16.55
C PRO A 638 1.81 30.51 15.95
N GLY A 639 2.47 31.41 16.68
CA GLY A 639 3.73 32.03 16.22
C GLY A 639 4.79 32.10 17.32
N ASP A 640 4.52 32.84 18.39
CA ASP A 640 5.62 33.34 19.24
C ASP A 640 5.52 33.00 20.73
N ALA A 641 4.39 32.49 21.22
CA ALA A 641 4.19 32.24 22.65
C ALA A 641 4.89 30.97 23.19
N GLN A 642 5.22 30.01 22.32
CA GLN A 642 5.74 28.70 22.76
C GLN A 642 7.27 28.69 23.00
N ARG A 643 8.01 29.72 22.57
CA ARG A 643 9.48 29.78 22.71
C ARG A 643 9.99 30.42 24.00
N ARG A 644 9.14 31.00 24.87
CA ARG A 644 9.58 31.76 26.06
C ARG A 644 8.80 31.51 27.35
N THR A 645 8.15 30.36 27.52
CA THR A 645 7.65 29.94 28.84
C THR A 645 8.68 29.02 29.49
N GLY A 646 9.45 29.56 30.43
CA GLY A 646 10.58 28.87 31.07
C GLY A 646 10.22 27.52 31.69
N PHE A 647 11.19 26.62 31.66
CA PHE A 647 11.19 25.26 32.25
C PHE A 647 10.38 25.13 33.55
N LEU A 648 10.47 26.10 34.47
CA LEU A 648 9.73 26.12 35.74
C LEU A 648 8.21 26.26 35.58
N ARG A 649 7.74 27.01 34.58
CA ARG A 649 6.30 27.16 34.30
C ARG A 649 5.73 25.93 33.60
N TRP A 650 6.57 25.21 32.86
CA TRP A 650 6.22 23.91 32.27
C TRP A 650 6.17 22.80 33.34
N ILE A 651 7.17 22.75 34.23
CA ILE A 651 7.21 21.81 35.36
C ILE A 651 6.10 22.08 36.36
N PHE A 652 5.99 23.29 36.90
CA PHE A 652 5.03 23.62 37.98
C PHE A 652 3.70 24.18 37.47
N GLY A 653 3.45 24.13 36.16
CA GLY A 653 2.25 24.70 35.54
C GLY A 653 1.01 23.82 35.68
N ASP A 654 1.19 22.50 35.72
CA ASP A 654 0.10 21.54 35.74
C ASP A 654 -0.17 21.02 37.17
N TRP A 655 -0.93 21.81 37.93
CA TRP A 655 -1.20 21.49 39.35
C TRP A 655 -2.03 20.21 39.53
N GLN A 656 -2.70 19.74 38.48
CA GLN A 656 -3.46 18.49 38.53
C GLN A 656 -2.53 17.27 38.56
N THR A 657 -1.49 17.27 37.73
CA THR A 657 -0.50 16.17 37.72
C THR A 657 0.29 16.13 39.02
N TRP A 658 0.72 17.28 39.56
CA TRP A 658 1.37 17.35 40.88
C TRP A 658 0.46 16.92 42.03
N GLY A 659 -0.79 17.38 42.04
CA GLY A 659 -1.76 16.99 43.06
C GLY A 659 -2.02 15.49 43.06
N ALA A 660 -2.25 14.89 41.89
CA ALA A 660 -2.46 13.45 41.76
C ALA A 660 -1.19 12.64 42.10
N ALA A 661 -0.01 13.09 41.66
CA ALA A 661 1.26 12.45 41.99
C ALA A 661 1.51 12.45 43.51
N LEU A 662 1.23 13.56 44.19
CA LEU A 662 1.38 13.68 45.64
C LEU A 662 0.42 12.75 46.40
N VAL A 663 -0.83 12.61 45.93
CA VAL A 663 -1.78 11.65 46.50
C VAL A 663 -1.26 10.21 46.36
N ILE A 664 -0.80 9.82 45.16
CA ILE A 664 -0.27 8.47 44.92
C ILE A 664 0.99 8.21 45.75
N ALA A 665 1.95 9.14 45.79
CA ALA A 665 3.15 9.01 46.59
C ALA A 665 2.84 8.87 48.09
N SER A 666 1.88 9.66 48.58
CA SER A 666 1.40 9.62 49.97
C SER A 666 0.55 8.38 50.29
N LEU A 667 0.11 7.61 49.30
CA LEU A 667 -0.56 6.31 49.48
C LEU A 667 0.44 5.15 49.50
N ILE A 668 1.51 5.23 48.69
CA ILE A 668 2.52 4.17 48.59
C ILE A 668 3.16 3.87 49.95
N PHE A 669 3.55 4.91 50.70
CA PHE A 669 4.20 4.76 52.00
C PHE A 669 3.35 4.02 53.05
N PRO A 670 2.12 4.46 53.38
CA PRO A 670 1.29 3.75 54.36
C PRO A 670 0.94 2.33 53.91
N ILE A 671 0.63 2.13 52.62
CA ILE A 671 0.35 0.80 52.07
C ILE A 671 1.54 -0.13 52.29
N ALA A 672 2.75 0.31 51.98
CA ALA A 672 3.96 -0.49 52.15
C ALA A 672 4.15 -0.98 53.60
N PHE A 673 4.01 -0.09 54.59
CA PHE A 673 4.18 -0.45 55.99
C PHE A 673 3.06 -1.35 56.52
N THR A 674 1.79 -1.16 56.10
CA THR A 674 0.73 -2.11 56.43
C THR A 674 0.94 -3.49 55.83
N LEU A 675 1.47 -3.57 54.60
CA LEU A 675 1.82 -4.84 53.96
C LEU A 675 2.96 -5.56 54.71
N GLY A 676 3.91 -4.81 55.26
CA GLY A 676 4.97 -5.36 56.11
C GLY A 676 4.47 -5.90 57.46
N GLU A 677 3.41 -5.31 58.04
CA GLU A 677 2.84 -5.76 59.33
C GLU A 677 1.91 -6.98 59.21
N LEU A 678 1.47 -7.34 58.00
CA LEU A 678 0.44 -8.37 57.79
C LEU A 678 0.91 -9.80 58.12
N THR A 679 2.15 -10.18 57.80
CA THR A 679 2.71 -11.51 58.14
C THR A 679 4.25 -11.52 58.21
N THR A 680 4.84 -12.49 58.91
CA THR A 680 6.31 -12.70 58.99
C THR A 680 6.93 -13.32 57.74
N VAL A 681 6.11 -13.74 56.76
CA VAL A 681 6.54 -14.37 55.50
C VAL A 681 6.75 -13.32 54.39
N TRP A 682 6.26 -12.10 54.60
CA TRP A 682 6.28 -11.01 53.63
C TRP A 682 7.50 -10.09 53.86
N PRO A 683 7.93 -9.33 52.83
CA PRO A 683 8.94 -8.30 52.97
C PRO A 683 8.58 -7.30 54.06
N ASP A 684 9.59 -6.68 54.69
CA ASP A 684 9.36 -5.58 55.61
C ASP A 684 8.79 -4.34 54.90
N GLY A 685 8.32 -3.38 55.68
CA GLY A 685 7.71 -2.15 55.15
C GLY A 685 8.64 -1.36 54.22
N HIS A 686 9.96 -1.40 54.49
CA HIS A 686 10.96 -0.74 53.66
C HIS A 686 11.09 -1.38 52.27
N ASN A 687 11.20 -2.71 52.19
CA ASN A 687 11.26 -3.42 50.91
C ASN A 687 9.95 -3.28 50.11
N TRP A 688 8.79 -3.32 50.76
CA TRP A 688 7.51 -3.01 50.09
C TRP A 688 7.48 -1.59 49.50
N TRP A 689 8.08 -0.63 50.20
CA TRP A 689 8.14 0.74 49.74
C TRP A 689 8.97 0.85 48.46
N ILE A 690 10.12 0.15 48.39
CA ILE A 690 10.96 0.06 47.18
C ILE A 690 10.19 -0.57 46.02
N ILE A 691 9.54 -1.72 46.24
CA ILE A 691 8.77 -2.43 45.21
C ILE A 691 7.66 -1.55 44.62
N LEU A 692 6.86 -0.90 45.48
CA LEU A 692 5.76 -0.04 45.03
C LEU A 692 6.26 1.23 44.32
N THR A 693 7.41 1.76 44.73
CA THR A 693 8.05 2.89 44.06
C THR A 693 8.55 2.50 42.66
N GLY A 694 9.21 1.35 42.53
CA GLY A 694 9.60 0.78 41.24
C GLY A 694 8.40 0.51 40.32
N ALA A 695 7.30 -0.03 40.89
CA ALA A 695 6.04 -0.25 40.18
C ALA A 695 5.44 1.05 39.62
N ALA A 696 5.45 2.13 40.41
CA ALA A 696 4.98 3.45 39.97
C ALA A 696 5.85 4.01 38.83
N LEU A 697 7.18 3.97 38.97
CA LEU A 697 8.10 4.43 37.91
C LEU A 697 7.90 3.65 36.61
N LEU A 698 7.78 2.32 36.71
CA LEU A 698 7.51 1.45 35.57
C LEU A 698 6.17 1.78 34.90
N ALA A 699 5.10 1.94 35.67
CA ALA A 699 3.79 2.31 35.15
C ALA A 699 3.83 3.66 34.42
N GLY A 700 4.59 4.63 34.95
CA GLY A 700 4.83 5.92 34.31
C GLY A 700 5.54 5.77 32.97
N GLY A 701 6.68 5.07 32.96
CA GLY A 701 7.47 4.81 31.75
C GLY A 701 6.66 4.07 30.66
N LEU A 702 5.91 3.04 31.03
CA LEU A 702 5.08 2.29 30.08
C LEU A 702 3.94 3.14 29.47
N CYS A 703 3.34 4.06 30.25
CA CYS A 703 2.31 4.97 29.73
C CYS A 703 2.88 5.96 28.71
N ILE A 704 4.06 6.52 28.98
CA ILE A 704 4.76 7.44 28.07
C ILE A 704 5.16 6.69 26.79
N ALA A 705 5.80 5.54 26.93
CA ALA A 705 6.20 4.69 25.79
C ALA A 705 5.00 4.29 24.93
N TRP A 706 3.84 3.98 25.54
CA TRP A 706 2.62 3.68 24.79
C TRP A 706 2.09 4.88 23.99
N ALA A 707 2.11 6.08 24.57
CA ALA A 707 1.66 7.30 23.90
C ALA A 707 2.55 7.64 22.69
N GLU A 708 3.88 7.58 22.89
CA GLU A 708 4.86 7.85 21.85
C GLU A 708 4.79 6.79 20.74
N ARG A 709 4.64 5.51 21.09
CA ARG A 709 4.58 4.41 20.12
C ARG A 709 3.34 4.45 19.22
N ASN A 710 2.24 5.02 19.70
CA ASN A 710 1.01 5.14 18.91
C ASN A 710 0.88 6.51 18.21
N PHE A 711 1.88 7.39 18.30
CA PHE A 711 1.94 8.66 17.58
C PHE A 711 0.73 9.59 17.76
N PHE A 712 -0.03 9.46 18.85
CA PHE A 712 -1.31 10.17 19.02
C PHE A 712 -1.18 11.69 18.85
N GLY A 713 -0.07 12.29 19.29
CA GLY A 713 0.17 13.73 19.15
C GLY A 713 0.50 14.17 17.72
N GLU A 714 1.17 13.32 16.94
CA GLU A 714 1.49 13.58 15.53
C GLU A 714 0.24 13.35 14.66
N GLU A 715 -0.46 12.24 14.87
CA GLU A 715 -1.75 11.94 14.22
C GLU A 715 -2.78 13.05 14.46
N ALA A 716 -2.90 13.56 15.70
CA ALA A 716 -3.86 14.62 16.01
C ALA A 716 -3.57 15.94 15.27
N ARG A 717 -2.31 16.23 14.94
CA ARG A 717 -1.95 17.43 14.14
C ARG A 717 -2.28 17.22 12.67
N GLN A 718 -1.90 16.07 12.12
CA GLN A 718 -2.23 15.69 10.74
C GLN A 718 -3.74 15.69 10.51
N TYR A 719 -4.51 15.06 11.40
CA TYR A 719 -5.98 14.99 11.27
C TYR A 719 -6.65 16.36 11.37
N ARG A 720 -6.14 17.29 12.18
CA ARG A 720 -6.64 18.68 12.20
C ARG A 720 -6.42 19.38 10.86
N SER A 721 -5.21 19.31 10.33
CA SER A 721 -4.87 19.90 9.03
C SER A 721 -5.76 19.33 7.91
N MET A 722 -5.96 18.01 7.91
CA MET A 722 -6.84 17.35 6.94
C MET A 722 -8.32 17.71 7.13
N ALA A 723 -8.80 17.89 8.36
CA ALA A 723 -10.17 18.35 8.62
C ALA A 723 -10.41 19.73 8.01
N ASP A 724 -9.47 20.66 8.18
CA ASP A 724 -9.59 22.03 7.65
C ASP A 724 -9.58 22.03 6.12
N LEU A 725 -8.67 21.26 5.51
CA LEU A 725 -8.54 21.13 4.06
C LEU A 725 -9.80 20.49 3.44
N PHE A 726 -10.25 19.35 3.96
CA PHE A 726 -11.48 18.71 3.50
C PHE A 726 -12.70 19.59 3.73
N GLY A 727 -12.78 20.32 4.85
CA GLY A 727 -13.86 21.27 5.11
C GLY A 727 -13.88 22.46 4.12
N CYS A 728 -12.73 22.85 3.58
CA CYS A 728 -12.66 23.84 2.50
C CYS A 728 -13.16 23.29 1.17
N ALA A 729 -12.77 22.05 0.81
CA ALA A 729 -13.25 21.37 -0.39
C ALA A 729 -14.78 21.14 -0.33
N ASP A 730 -15.27 20.67 0.82
CA ASP A 730 -16.69 20.43 1.12
C ASP A 730 -17.55 21.69 0.83
N ARG A 731 -17.19 22.84 1.42
CA ARG A 731 -17.89 24.13 1.20
C ARG A 731 -17.78 24.67 -0.23
N ARG A 732 -16.75 24.28 -1.00
CA ARG A 732 -16.63 24.67 -2.41
C ARG A 732 -17.54 23.82 -3.28
N LEU A 733 -17.52 22.49 -3.10
CA LEU A 733 -18.37 21.56 -3.83
C LEU A 733 -19.86 21.79 -3.55
N GLU A 734 -20.23 22.07 -2.29
CA GLU A 734 -21.60 22.42 -1.89
C GLU A 734 -22.16 23.63 -2.66
N ARG A 735 -21.28 24.55 -3.10
CA ARG A 735 -21.66 25.72 -3.91
C ARG A 735 -21.59 25.46 -5.41
N LEU A 736 -20.60 24.70 -5.87
CA LEU A 736 -20.34 24.50 -7.30
C LEU A 736 -21.28 23.47 -7.93
N ILE A 737 -21.58 22.36 -7.25
CA ILE A 737 -22.42 21.29 -7.82
C ILE A 737 -23.84 21.79 -8.16
N PRO A 738 -24.54 22.54 -7.29
CA PRO A 738 -25.85 23.10 -7.64
C PRO A 738 -25.78 24.11 -8.78
N ARG A 739 -24.71 24.91 -8.87
CA ARG A 739 -24.49 25.84 -10.00
C ARG A 739 -24.27 25.09 -11.31
N TYR A 740 -23.48 24.00 -11.27
CA TYR A 740 -23.29 23.13 -12.42
C TYR A 740 -24.62 22.52 -12.87
N GLN A 741 -25.44 22.03 -11.93
CA GLN A 741 -26.77 21.52 -12.22
C GLN A 741 -27.67 22.58 -12.88
N ALA A 742 -27.62 23.83 -12.42
CA ALA A 742 -28.44 24.92 -12.93
C ALA A 742 -27.94 25.57 -14.23
N ALA A 743 -26.69 25.33 -14.64
CA ALA A 743 -26.13 25.90 -15.87
C ALA A 743 -26.84 25.36 -17.13
N ASP A 744 -26.84 26.13 -18.22
CA ASP A 744 -27.38 25.66 -19.49
C ASP A 744 -26.49 24.57 -20.10
N GLU A 745 -27.10 23.50 -20.63
CA GLU A 745 -26.37 22.39 -21.26
C GLU A 745 -25.60 22.85 -22.51
N GLY A 746 -24.34 22.43 -22.62
CA GLY A 746 -23.44 22.82 -23.69
C GLY A 746 -22.85 24.22 -23.55
N SER A 747 -23.14 24.95 -22.46
CA SER A 747 -22.59 26.29 -22.24
C SER A 747 -21.11 26.23 -21.81
N ALA A 748 -20.36 27.30 -22.11
CA ALA A 748 -18.99 27.46 -21.62
C ALA A 748 -18.93 27.52 -20.07
N GLU A 749 -20.01 27.97 -19.41
CA GLU A 749 -20.11 27.94 -17.95
C GLU A 749 -20.23 26.51 -17.42
N GLU A 750 -21.03 25.65 -18.05
CA GLU A 750 -21.13 24.23 -17.67
C GLU A 750 -19.75 23.55 -17.72
N ALA A 751 -19.04 23.69 -18.84
CA ALA A 751 -17.73 23.07 -19.03
C ALA A 751 -16.71 23.57 -18.00
N ARG A 752 -16.70 24.89 -17.72
CA ARG A 752 -15.84 25.49 -16.70
C ARG A 752 -16.15 24.98 -15.29
N LEU A 753 -17.43 24.93 -14.91
CA LEU A 753 -17.85 24.46 -13.59
C LEU A 753 -17.52 22.98 -13.39
N LEU A 754 -17.73 22.15 -14.42
CA LEU A 754 -17.37 20.74 -14.37
C LEU A 754 -15.87 20.56 -14.16
N PHE A 755 -15.05 21.29 -14.91
CA PHE A 755 -13.59 21.27 -14.74
C PHE A 755 -13.17 21.69 -13.32
N GLU A 756 -13.73 22.79 -12.79
CA GLU A 756 -13.43 23.26 -11.43
C GLU A 756 -13.81 22.23 -10.35
N ILE A 757 -14.96 21.55 -10.52
CA ILE A 757 -15.37 20.48 -9.62
C ILE A 757 -14.39 19.29 -9.69
N GLN A 758 -14.03 18.86 -10.90
CA GLN A 758 -13.09 17.75 -11.12
C GLN A 758 -11.69 18.05 -10.59
N ASP A 759 -11.21 19.28 -10.76
CA ASP A 759 -9.92 19.75 -10.24
C ASP A 759 -9.91 19.74 -8.70
N ILE A 760 -11.00 20.12 -8.03
CA ILE A 760 -11.10 19.99 -6.57
C ILE A 760 -10.99 18.53 -6.13
N PHE A 761 -11.68 17.60 -6.80
CA PHE A 761 -11.58 16.16 -6.49
C PHE A 761 -10.17 15.61 -6.74
N TYR A 762 -9.49 16.07 -7.79
CA TYR A 762 -8.11 15.71 -8.08
C TYR A 762 -7.17 16.21 -6.96
N GLN A 763 -7.18 17.51 -6.68
CA GLN A 763 -6.28 18.13 -5.69
C GLN A 763 -6.46 17.55 -4.29
N ILE A 764 -7.70 17.38 -3.83
CA ILE A 764 -7.96 16.79 -2.50
C ILE A 764 -7.55 15.31 -2.45
N GLY A 765 -7.64 14.62 -3.58
CA GLY A 765 -7.12 13.26 -3.73
C GLY A 765 -5.60 13.23 -3.59
N CYS A 766 -4.87 14.12 -4.26
CA CYS A 766 -3.41 14.21 -4.15
C CYS A 766 -2.98 14.46 -2.70
N GLU A 767 -3.66 15.36 -1.99
CA GLU A 767 -3.41 15.62 -0.56
C GLU A 767 -3.71 14.39 0.32
N ALA A 768 -4.76 13.63 0.02
CA ALA A 768 -5.05 12.36 0.70
C ALA A 768 -3.98 11.28 0.43
N LEU A 769 -3.48 11.19 -0.80
CA LEU A 769 -2.39 10.26 -1.16
C LEU A 769 -1.07 10.65 -0.48
N ASN A 770 -0.77 11.95 -0.42
CA ASN A 770 0.41 12.48 0.27
C ASN A 770 0.35 12.21 1.77
N GLU A 771 -0.79 12.48 2.44
CA GLU A 771 -0.96 12.14 3.86
C GLU A 771 -0.78 10.64 4.11
N ASN A 772 -1.34 9.81 3.24
CA ASN A 772 -1.21 8.35 3.38
C ASN A 772 0.22 7.87 3.15
N ALA A 773 0.96 8.46 2.21
CA ALA A 773 2.38 8.17 1.98
C ALA A 773 3.25 8.64 3.17
N GLU A 774 3.02 9.84 3.71
CA GLU A 774 3.70 10.34 4.90
C GLU A 774 3.42 9.46 6.12
N TRP A 775 2.17 9.07 6.33
CA TRP A 775 1.76 8.16 7.39
C TRP A 775 2.50 6.83 7.26
N LEU A 776 2.59 6.27 6.05
CA LEU A 776 3.30 5.02 5.78
C LEU A 776 4.79 5.11 6.15
N ILE A 777 5.45 6.19 5.73
CA ILE A 777 6.88 6.42 5.97
C ILE A 777 7.16 6.56 7.46
N GLN A 778 6.38 7.38 8.16
CA GLN A 778 6.52 7.60 9.59
C GLN A 778 6.43 6.30 10.39
N HIS A 779 5.51 5.42 9.98
CA HIS A 779 5.26 4.16 10.65
C HIS A 779 6.29 3.07 10.30
N ARG A 780 6.88 3.11 9.10
CA ARG A 780 7.98 2.22 8.70
C ARG A 780 9.33 2.63 9.27
N ALA A 781 9.59 3.93 9.40
CA ALA A 781 10.85 4.47 9.92
C ALA A 781 11.11 4.17 11.40
N ARG A 782 10.08 3.78 12.17
CA ARG A 782 10.21 3.35 13.57
C ARG A 782 9.64 1.94 13.73
N PRO A 783 10.33 0.89 13.22
CA PRO A 783 9.91 -0.48 13.49
C PRO A 783 9.86 -0.73 15.00
N LEU A 784 9.09 -1.72 15.45
CA LEU A 784 9.29 -2.20 16.81
C LEU A 784 10.72 -2.71 16.84
N GLU A 785 11.58 -2.13 17.68
CA GLU A 785 12.89 -2.67 17.99
C GLU A 785 12.87 -3.04 19.47
N PRO A 786 13.35 -4.24 19.86
CA PRO A 786 13.66 -4.45 21.26
C PRO A 786 14.80 -3.47 21.59
N PHE A 787 14.83 -2.95 22.81
CA PHE A 787 16.03 -2.32 23.35
C PHE A 787 17.14 -3.37 23.33
N MET A 788 17.89 -3.47 22.24
CA MET A 788 19.15 -4.18 22.22
C MET A 788 20.12 -3.22 22.89
N ALA A 789 20.45 -3.49 24.14
CA ALA A 789 21.62 -2.89 24.74
C ALA A 789 22.79 -3.23 23.80
N GLY A 790 23.33 -2.20 23.15
CA GLY A 790 24.54 -2.30 22.34
C GLY A 790 25.75 -2.62 23.20
#